data_AF-A0A2H6ALM3-F1
#
_entry.id   AF-A0A2H6ALM3-F1
#
_cell.length_a   1.000
_cell.length_b   1.000
_cell.length_c   1.000
_cell.angle_alpha   90.00
_cell.angle_beta   90.00
_cell.angle_gamma   90.00
#
_symmetry.space_group_name_H-M   'P 1'
#
loop_
_entity.id
_entity.type
_entity.pdbx_description
1 polymer ?
#
loop_
_entity_poly.entity_id
_entity_poly.type
_entity_poly.pdbx_seq_one_letter_code
_entity_poly.pdbx_strand_id
1 'polypeptide(L)'
;MVLNNWKRYPLVLERTVLLFVLVFLTLTLPLHASQQEARKILSLVDYIGSDYRNAVREGKVVSEEEYREMLEFSSELIDLFKEFSGSQGKATGIESDLVELNEKIKQKASSSEVEFVADRIKGKIISTYNVETYPQGYPSFQRGKALYEEKCSSCHGMVGAGDGPLSSNLNPPPTDFTDKGVINQLSPFKVFNTLSFGIRGTAMPSFPELSEEEKWDIAFYVLSLGFEKKEGEEGKKVFEAANIPPHVASPRFLSGISNKALSDKLKMYTDDRVALEKVIAFLRKEAFESGELGEDPLVIASSILKESIDIYRSGKTQEAYKRSIDAYLEGFEKVEPKLALKDRKLTYEIETKLAELRNAMKSGEPVDRVESLYKEIQNDFNRASIILQNGKPVGKALSFINSFSIIVREGLEAVLIVAAVIAFLRKTGATGAIRYVHMGWAFALIMGLITWVVANTVISVSGVEREILEGVTSLIAAVVLFYVSYWLITKIEVKKWKDYIQGKVREALSKKSVFALAGVSFFAVYREVFETVLFYQALWLQTEVSKTSIIWGLVAGIALLLSLVVFIFKLGLRIPIKHFFSITSFMLYFLSFILVGKGIRELQEGGIIGITVVNFVPQIDILGVYPTLETLVPQGILILAFIGALLWLGVINQERRKKEIAVSVARIADDMKSMHEAFEHIKGHIIEWKRCQDINLEAEELDNQIQDVIRRVDELESKLEDFFDLILKNRESGEGEKPKANFGKVS
;
A
#
# COMPACT_ATOMS: atom_id res chain seq x y z
N MET A 1 -12.75 28.82 28.45
CA MET A 1 -13.73 27.77 28.77
C MET A 1 -13.79 26.62 27.75
N VAL A 2 -13.26 26.78 26.52
CA VAL A 2 -13.29 25.74 25.45
C VAL A 2 -12.12 24.74 25.48
N LEU A 3 -11.01 25.04 26.17
CA LEU A 3 -9.80 24.19 26.18
C LEU A 3 -9.75 23.10 27.27
N ASN A 4 -10.77 22.97 28.12
CA ASN A 4 -10.76 22.03 29.25
C ASN A 4 -11.42 20.66 28.94
N ASN A 5 -11.98 20.48 27.74
CA ASN A 5 -12.71 19.26 27.35
C ASN A 5 -11.85 18.14 26.73
N TRP A 6 -10.56 18.36 26.50
CA TRP A 6 -9.69 17.38 25.81
C TRP A 6 -9.33 16.12 26.62
N LYS A 7 -9.77 16.02 27.88
CA LYS A 7 -9.54 14.83 28.73
C LYS A 7 -10.51 13.66 28.45
N ARG A 8 -11.51 13.78 27.57
CA ARG A 8 -12.56 12.76 27.33
C ARG A 8 -12.49 11.99 25.99
N TYR A 9 -11.50 12.23 25.13
CA TYR A 9 -11.52 11.70 23.74
C TYR A 9 -10.79 10.38 23.41
N PRO A 10 -10.06 9.65 24.29
CA PRO A 10 -9.33 8.46 23.84
C PRO A 10 -10.26 7.30 23.38
N LEU A 11 -11.48 7.24 23.90
CA LEU A 11 -12.48 6.22 23.53
C LEU A 11 -13.17 6.46 22.17
N VAL A 12 -13.20 7.71 21.71
CA VAL A 12 -13.80 8.05 20.40
C VAL A 12 -12.85 7.63 19.28
N LEU A 13 -11.55 7.86 19.47
CA LEU A 13 -10.52 7.56 18.47
C LEU A 13 -10.29 6.05 18.30
N GLU A 14 -10.28 5.25 19.38
CA GLU A 14 -10.24 3.78 19.30
C GLU A 14 -11.43 3.22 18.50
N ARG A 15 -12.63 3.77 18.70
CA ARG A 15 -13.82 3.40 17.91
C ARG A 15 -13.72 3.87 16.47
N THR A 16 -13.04 4.98 16.19
CA THR A 16 -12.87 5.53 14.83
C THR A 16 -11.89 4.69 14.02
N VAL A 17 -10.79 4.23 14.61
CA VAL A 17 -9.80 3.35 13.95
C VAL A 17 -10.39 1.96 13.68
N LEU A 18 -11.15 1.39 14.62
CA LEU A 18 -11.85 0.12 14.44
C LEU A 18 -12.97 0.21 13.39
N LEU A 19 -13.69 1.34 13.33
CA LEU A 19 -14.64 1.62 12.25
C LEU A 19 -13.91 1.70 10.90
N PHE A 20 -12.72 2.30 10.84
CA PHE A 20 -11.98 2.47 9.60
C PHE A 20 -11.41 1.17 9.05
N VAL A 21 -10.92 0.26 9.90
CA VAL A 21 -10.49 -1.09 9.48
C VAL A 21 -11.68 -1.90 8.96
N LEU A 22 -12.85 -1.79 9.61
CA LEU A 22 -14.10 -2.39 9.13
C LEU A 22 -14.55 -1.76 7.80
N VAL A 23 -14.47 -0.45 7.66
CA VAL A 23 -14.81 0.28 6.43
C VAL A 23 -13.87 -0.11 5.29
N PHE A 24 -12.58 -0.29 5.54
CA PHE A 24 -11.57 -0.72 4.57
C PHE A 24 -11.78 -2.18 4.10
N LEU A 25 -12.16 -3.08 5.01
CA LEU A 25 -12.59 -4.44 4.67
C LEU A 25 -13.92 -4.48 3.89
N THR A 26 -14.83 -3.52 4.11
CA THR A 26 -16.09 -3.44 3.36
C THR A 26 -15.99 -2.71 2.02
N LEU A 27 -14.98 -1.87 1.80
CA LEU A 27 -14.79 -1.11 0.56
C LEU A 27 -14.10 -1.91 -0.56
N THR A 28 -13.32 -2.93 -0.21
CA THR A 28 -12.57 -3.76 -1.17
C THR A 28 -13.40 -4.91 -1.76
N LEU A 29 -14.33 -5.46 -0.99
CA LEU A 29 -15.25 -6.53 -1.43
C LEU A 29 -16.19 -6.13 -2.60
N PRO A 30 -16.84 -4.95 -2.63
CA PRO A 30 -17.81 -4.61 -3.69
C PRO A 30 -17.16 -4.34 -5.05
N LEU A 31 -15.88 -3.90 -5.10
CA LEU A 31 -15.16 -3.66 -6.35
C LEU A 31 -14.79 -4.95 -7.07
N HIS A 32 -14.33 -5.97 -6.34
CA HIS A 32 -13.95 -7.26 -6.93
C HIS A 32 -15.17 -8.04 -7.43
N ALA A 33 -16.28 -8.02 -6.67
CA ALA A 33 -17.55 -8.60 -7.10
C ALA A 33 -18.07 -7.91 -8.38
N SER A 34 -17.98 -6.59 -8.44
CA SER A 34 -18.41 -5.79 -9.61
C SER A 34 -17.64 -6.14 -10.89
N GLN A 35 -16.32 -6.33 -10.81
CA GLN A 35 -15.53 -6.76 -11.97
C GLN A 35 -15.88 -8.17 -12.44
N GLN A 36 -16.15 -9.10 -11.52
CA GLN A 36 -16.50 -10.48 -11.87
C GLN A 36 -17.86 -10.56 -12.58
N GLU A 37 -18.84 -9.78 -12.11
CA GLU A 37 -20.16 -9.64 -12.73
C GLU A 37 -20.06 -8.97 -14.12
N ALA A 38 -19.27 -7.90 -14.24
CA ALA A 38 -19.00 -7.26 -15.52
C ALA A 38 -18.31 -8.21 -16.53
N ARG A 39 -17.37 -9.06 -16.08
CA ARG A 39 -16.73 -10.09 -16.91
C ARG A 39 -17.73 -11.15 -17.38
N LYS A 40 -18.66 -11.56 -16.53
CA LYS A 40 -19.71 -12.53 -16.89
C LYS A 40 -20.61 -11.96 -17.99
N ILE A 41 -21.06 -10.71 -17.85
CA ILE A 41 -21.84 -10.01 -18.88
C ILE A 41 -21.01 -9.88 -20.17
N LEU A 42 -19.74 -9.49 -20.05
CA LEU A 42 -18.83 -9.37 -21.18
C LEU A 42 -18.65 -10.70 -21.94
N SER A 43 -18.52 -11.81 -21.23
CA SER A 43 -18.41 -13.16 -21.80
C SER A 43 -19.67 -13.55 -22.59
N LEU A 44 -20.85 -13.23 -22.06
CA LEU A 44 -22.12 -13.52 -22.73
C LEU A 44 -22.31 -12.67 -24.00
N VAL A 45 -21.92 -11.40 -23.95
CA VAL A 45 -21.92 -10.52 -25.13
C VAL A 45 -20.95 -11.03 -26.19
N ASP A 46 -19.75 -11.48 -25.80
CA ASP A 46 -18.76 -12.04 -26.72
C ASP A 46 -19.24 -13.35 -27.36
N TYR A 47 -19.88 -14.21 -26.58
CA TYR A 47 -20.50 -15.44 -27.06
C TYR A 47 -21.53 -15.16 -28.16
N ILE A 48 -22.49 -14.27 -27.88
CA ILE A 48 -23.52 -13.89 -28.86
C ILE A 48 -22.90 -13.30 -30.13
N GLY A 49 -21.94 -12.38 -29.99
CA GLY A 49 -21.30 -11.74 -31.14
C GLY A 49 -20.54 -12.74 -32.04
N SER A 50 -19.85 -13.71 -31.44
CA SER A 50 -18.99 -14.64 -32.17
C SER A 50 -19.73 -15.85 -32.76
N ASP A 51 -20.73 -16.37 -32.04
CA ASP A 51 -21.35 -17.66 -32.35
C ASP A 51 -22.73 -17.52 -33.04
N TYR A 52 -23.32 -16.32 -33.09
CA TYR A 52 -24.62 -16.08 -33.74
C TYR A 52 -24.68 -16.52 -35.22
N ARG A 53 -23.57 -16.58 -35.94
CA ARG A 53 -23.51 -17.12 -37.32
C ARG A 53 -23.85 -18.61 -37.44
N ASN A 54 -23.82 -19.34 -36.33
CA ASN A 54 -24.22 -20.75 -36.24
C ASN A 54 -25.74 -20.87 -36.08
N ALA A 55 -26.39 -19.82 -35.60
CA ALA A 55 -27.84 -19.71 -35.51
C ALA A 55 -28.47 -19.17 -36.81
N VAL A 56 -27.91 -18.10 -37.38
CA VAL A 56 -28.46 -17.39 -38.54
C VAL A 56 -27.39 -17.14 -39.60
N ARG A 57 -27.68 -17.49 -40.86
CA ARG A 57 -26.87 -17.14 -42.03
C ARG A 57 -27.73 -16.50 -43.10
N GLU A 58 -27.27 -15.37 -43.65
CA GLU A 58 -27.98 -14.62 -44.71
C GLU A 58 -29.46 -14.32 -44.37
N GLY A 59 -29.73 -14.02 -43.09
CA GLY A 59 -31.08 -13.73 -42.60
C GLY A 59 -31.99 -14.95 -42.43
N LYS A 60 -31.48 -16.17 -42.63
CA LYS A 60 -32.19 -17.43 -42.43
C LYS A 60 -31.67 -18.16 -41.19
N VAL A 61 -32.57 -18.71 -40.40
CA VAL A 61 -32.21 -19.58 -39.28
C VAL A 61 -31.67 -20.89 -39.84
N VAL A 62 -30.42 -21.21 -39.50
CA VAL A 62 -29.73 -22.43 -39.91
C VAL A 62 -29.69 -23.48 -38.80
N SER A 63 -29.88 -23.06 -37.54
CA SER A 63 -30.11 -23.94 -36.40
C SER A 63 -31.13 -23.30 -35.46
N GLU A 64 -32.29 -23.94 -35.31
CA GLU A 64 -33.39 -23.44 -34.47
C GLU A 64 -33.06 -23.50 -32.97
N GLU A 65 -32.20 -24.44 -32.56
CA GLU A 65 -31.74 -24.57 -31.18
C GLU A 65 -30.78 -23.43 -30.80
N GLU A 66 -29.75 -23.22 -31.63
CA GLU A 66 -28.80 -22.12 -31.48
C GLU A 66 -29.51 -20.76 -31.54
N TYR A 67 -30.49 -20.59 -32.44
CA TYR A 67 -31.24 -19.34 -32.54
C TYR A 67 -32.08 -19.05 -31.29
N ARG A 68 -32.69 -20.09 -30.70
CA ARG A 68 -33.40 -19.95 -29.42
C ARG A 68 -32.46 -19.58 -28.30
N GLU A 69 -31.28 -20.21 -28.25
CA GLU A 69 -30.26 -19.90 -27.25
C GLU A 69 -29.79 -18.45 -27.34
N MET A 70 -29.52 -17.93 -28.54
CA MET A 70 -29.14 -16.53 -28.74
C MET A 70 -30.24 -15.55 -28.26
N LEU A 71 -31.52 -15.90 -28.45
CA LEU A 71 -32.65 -15.12 -27.94
C LEU A 71 -32.74 -15.15 -26.42
N GLU A 72 -32.54 -16.32 -25.81
CA GLU A 72 -32.55 -16.49 -24.35
C GLU A 72 -31.39 -15.73 -23.71
N PHE A 73 -30.16 -15.89 -24.21
CA PHE A 73 -28.98 -15.21 -23.67
C PHE A 73 -29.04 -13.70 -23.86
N SER A 74 -29.53 -13.21 -25.00
CA SER A 74 -29.69 -11.76 -25.20
C SER A 74 -30.77 -11.15 -24.30
N SER A 75 -31.80 -11.91 -23.93
CA SER A 75 -32.79 -11.47 -22.94
C SER A 75 -32.22 -11.51 -21.52
N GLU A 76 -31.56 -12.61 -21.14
CA GLU A 76 -30.93 -12.78 -19.82
C GLU A 76 -29.87 -11.71 -19.57
N LEU A 77 -29.10 -11.33 -20.59
CA LEU A 77 -28.13 -10.25 -20.54
C LEU A 77 -28.74 -8.90 -20.11
N ILE A 78 -29.95 -8.57 -20.59
CA ILE A 78 -30.62 -7.32 -20.22
C ILE A 78 -30.99 -7.35 -18.73
N ASP A 79 -31.49 -8.49 -18.24
CA ASP A 79 -31.90 -8.64 -16.84
C ASP A 79 -30.70 -8.66 -15.90
N LEU A 80 -29.64 -9.42 -16.25
CA LEU A 80 -28.36 -9.43 -15.54
C LEU A 80 -27.76 -8.03 -15.45
N PHE A 81 -27.78 -7.27 -16.55
CA PHE A 81 -27.25 -5.91 -16.56
C PHE A 81 -28.09 -4.94 -15.73
N LYS A 82 -29.42 -5.08 -15.68
CA LYS A 82 -30.30 -4.26 -14.83
C LYS A 82 -30.05 -4.50 -13.35
N GLU A 83 -29.93 -5.76 -12.95
CA GLU A 83 -29.59 -6.13 -11.58
C GLU A 83 -28.22 -5.59 -11.18
N PHE A 84 -27.23 -5.77 -12.05
CA PHE A 84 -25.87 -5.27 -11.87
C PHE A 84 -25.81 -3.74 -11.77
N SER A 85 -26.36 -3.01 -12.75
CA SER A 85 -26.31 -1.54 -12.82
C SER A 85 -27.13 -0.83 -11.73
N GLY A 86 -28.15 -1.47 -11.17
CA GLY A 86 -28.90 -0.97 -10.02
C GLY A 86 -28.05 -0.81 -8.75
N SER A 87 -26.93 -1.54 -8.64
CA SER A 87 -26.04 -1.52 -7.48
C SER A 87 -24.84 -0.56 -7.60
N GLN A 88 -24.41 -0.22 -8.83
CA GLN A 88 -23.18 0.55 -9.10
C GLN A 88 -23.40 1.90 -9.82
N GLY A 89 -24.66 2.27 -10.12
CA GLY A 89 -25.03 3.50 -10.84
C GLY A 89 -25.18 3.30 -12.35
N LYS A 90 -26.06 4.10 -12.99
CA LYS A 90 -26.43 3.95 -14.40
C LYS A 90 -25.26 4.26 -15.34
N ALA A 91 -24.71 3.23 -15.98
CA ALA A 91 -23.86 3.40 -17.16
C ALA A 91 -24.71 3.87 -18.36
N THR A 92 -24.44 5.07 -18.87
CA THR A 92 -25.24 5.68 -19.94
C THR A 92 -25.10 4.90 -21.25
N GLY A 93 -26.20 4.29 -21.70
CA GLY A 93 -26.31 3.73 -23.05
C GLY A 93 -25.81 2.29 -23.26
N ILE A 94 -25.47 1.53 -22.21
CA ILE A 94 -25.21 0.08 -22.33
C ILE A 94 -26.53 -0.70 -22.40
N GLU A 95 -27.49 -0.38 -21.53
CA GLU A 95 -28.82 -1.00 -21.53
C GLU A 95 -29.52 -0.85 -22.89
N SER A 96 -29.42 0.35 -23.50
CA SER A 96 -29.97 0.61 -24.84
C SER A 96 -29.31 -0.27 -25.91
N ASP A 97 -28.00 -0.52 -25.81
CA ASP A 97 -27.30 -1.35 -26.78
C ASP A 97 -27.65 -2.83 -26.61
N LEU A 98 -27.83 -3.30 -25.37
CA LEU A 98 -28.30 -4.67 -25.08
C LEU A 98 -29.70 -4.91 -25.63
N VAL A 99 -30.60 -3.93 -25.51
CA VAL A 99 -31.92 -3.96 -26.13
C VAL A 99 -31.80 -3.98 -27.66
N GLU A 100 -30.93 -3.16 -28.26
CA GLU A 100 -30.67 -3.19 -29.70
C GLU A 100 -30.15 -4.55 -30.17
N LEU A 101 -29.22 -5.16 -29.42
CA LEU A 101 -28.68 -6.49 -29.70
C LEU A 101 -29.79 -7.55 -29.73
N ASN A 102 -30.65 -7.58 -28.72
CA ASN A 102 -31.78 -8.49 -28.65
C ASN A 102 -32.77 -8.29 -29.82
N GLU A 103 -33.06 -7.04 -30.19
CA GLU A 103 -33.92 -6.74 -31.34
C GLU A 103 -33.29 -7.15 -32.68
N LYS A 104 -31.99 -6.94 -32.87
CA LYS A 104 -31.28 -7.42 -34.08
C LYS A 104 -31.32 -8.94 -34.22
N ILE A 105 -31.19 -9.66 -33.11
CA ILE A 105 -31.32 -11.13 -33.09
C ILE A 105 -32.75 -11.53 -33.47
N LYS A 106 -33.79 -10.93 -32.87
CA LYS A 106 -35.20 -11.19 -33.23
C LYS A 106 -35.51 -10.94 -34.70
N GLN A 107 -34.88 -9.92 -35.28
CA GLN A 107 -35.03 -9.54 -36.69
C GLN A 107 -34.20 -10.42 -37.63
N LYS A 108 -33.42 -11.38 -37.10
CA LYS A 108 -32.51 -12.24 -37.88
C LYS A 108 -31.54 -11.39 -38.71
N ALA A 109 -31.03 -10.31 -38.12
CA ALA A 109 -30.06 -9.43 -38.76
C ALA A 109 -28.80 -10.20 -39.19
N SER A 110 -27.99 -9.60 -40.07
CA SER A 110 -26.75 -10.22 -40.53
C SER A 110 -25.77 -10.45 -39.38
N SER A 111 -24.93 -11.48 -39.47
CA SER A 111 -23.94 -11.79 -38.43
C SER A 111 -22.98 -10.63 -38.16
N SER A 112 -22.62 -9.88 -39.20
CA SER A 112 -21.79 -8.67 -39.09
C SER A 112 -22.44 -7.56 -38.27
N GLU A 113 -23.77 -7.40 -38.36
CA GLU A 113 -24.47 -6.38 -37.57
C GLU A 113 -24.58 -6.75 -36.10
N VAL A 114 -24.82 -8.03 -35.81
CA VAL A 114 -24.86 -8.55 -34.44
C VAL A 114 -23.48 -8.46 -33.79
N GLU A 115 -22.43 -8.87 -34.52
CA GLU A 115 -21.03 -8.75 -34.09
C GLU A 115 -20.66 -7.29 -33.80
N PHE A 116 -21.04 -6.35 -34.67
CA PHE A 116 -20.78 -4.92 -34.47
C PHE A 116 -21.42 -4.36 -33.18
N VAL A 117 -22.69 -4.70 -32.92
CA VAL A 117 -23.37 -4.24 -31.69
C VAL A 117 -22.76 -4.91 -30.45
N ALA A 118 -22.44 -6.21 -30.53
CA ALA A 118 -21.75 -6.92 -29.46
C ALA A 118 -20.39 -6.28 -29.14
N ASP A 119 -19.58 -5.96 -30.14
CA ASP A 119 -18.29 -5.27 -29.98
C ASP A 119 -18.44 -3.89 -29.33
N ARG A 120 -19.47 -3.14 -29.72
CA ARG A 120 -19.78 -1.83 -29.12
C ARG A 120 -20.13 -1.97 -27.63
N ILE A 121 -20.94 -2.96 -27.28
CA ILE A 121 -21.30 -3.27 -25.88
C ILE A 121 -20.04 -3.67 -25.10
N LYS A 122 -19.21 -4.57 -25.65
CA LYS A 122 -17.95 -5.01 -25.03
C LYS A 122 -17.06 -3.81 -24.70
N GLY A 123 -16.84 -2.92 -25.67
CA GLY A 123 -16.04 -1.70 -25.46
C GLY A 123 -16.58 -0.82 -24.34
N LYS A 124 -17.90 -0.60 -24.28
CA LYS A 124 -18.52 0.17 -23.20
C LYS A 124 -18.37 -0.49 -21.84
N ILE A 125 -18.62 -1.81 -21.72
CA ILE A 125 -18.49 -2.55 -20.46
C ILE A 125 -17.05 -2.52 -19.97
N ILE A 126 -16.07 -2.83 -20.84
CA ILE A 126 -14.64 -2.81 -20.48
C ILE A 126 -14.24 -1.43 -19.97
N SER A 127 -14.65 -0.36 -20.67
CA SER A 127 -14.29 1.01 -20.28
C SER A 127 -14.98 1.50 -19.01
N THR A 128 -16.23 1.10 -18.77
CA THR A 128 -17.05 1.61 -17.66
C THR A 128 -16.75 0.88 -16.35
N TYR A 129 -16.49 -0.43 -16.43
CA TYR A 129 -16.24 -1.28 -15.25
C TYR A 129 -14.78 -1.69 -15.11
N ASN A 130 -13.89 -1.11 -15.91
CA ASN A 130 -12.44 -1.37 -15.92
C ASN A 130 -12.11 -2.87 -15.91
N VAL A 131 -12.77 -3.63 -16.78
CA VAL A 131 -12.61 -5.09 -16.83
C VAL A 131 -11.24 -5.43 -17.42
N GLU A 132 -10.43 -6.18 -16.66
CA GLU A 132 -9.17 -6.72 -17.18
C GLU A 132 -9.44 -7.81 -18.21
N THR A 133 -8.93 -7.61 -19.42
CA THR A 133 -9.10 -8.52 -20.57
C THR A 133 -7.77 -9.11 -21.05
N TYR A 134 -6.73 -9.03 -20.23
CA TYR A 134 -5.37 -9.48 -20.53
C TYR A 134 -4.62 -9.89 -19.25
N PRO A 135 -3.56 -10.70 -19.34
CA PRO A 135 -2.74 -11.08 -18.18
C PRO A 135 -1.83 -9.94 -17.73
N GLN A 136 -1.62 -9.84 -16.41
CA GLN A 136 -0.69 -8.87 -15.80
C GLN A 136 0.78 -9.21 -16.09
N GLY A 137 1.08 -10.50 -16.26
CA GLY A 137 2.41 -11.02 -16.61
C GLY A 137 2.46 -11.64 -18.00
N TYR A 138 3.65 -12.04 -18.42
CA TYR A 138 3.80 -12.89 -19.60
C TYR A 138 3.31 -14.31 -19.29
N PRO A 139 2.37 -14.87 -20.07
CA PRO A 139 1.90 -16.24 -19.88
C PRO A 139 3.04 -17.25 -19.96
N SER A 140 3.07 -18.19 -19.01
CA SER A 140 4.01 -19.30 -18.99
C SER A 140 3.45 -20.48 -19.77
N PHE A 141 4.00 -20.74 -20.96
CA PHE A 141 3.60 -21.88 -21.79
C PHE A 141 3.88 -23.23 -21.11
N GLN A 142 4.97 -23.33 -20.35
CA GLN A 142 5.30 -24.55 -19.63
C GLN A 142 4.26 -24.86 -18.54
N ARG A 143 3.84 -23.85 -17.78
CA ARG A 143 2.81 -23.99 -16.74
C ARG A 143 1.44 -24.25 -17.36
N GLY A 144 1.07 -23.49 -18.40
CA GLY A 144 -0.18 -23.69 -19.15
C GLY A 144 -0.31 -25.08 -19.73
N LYS A 145 0.77 -25.63 -20.30
CA LYS A 145 0.82 -27.02 -20.79
C LYS A 145 0.59 -28.03 -19.68
N ALA A 146 1.32 -27.93 -18.56
CA ALA A 146 1.19 -28.86 -17.45
C ALA A 146 -0.24 -28.86 -16.87
N LEU A 147 -0.83 -27.67 -16.71
CA LEU A 147 -2.21 -27.52 -16.24
C LEU A 147 -3.23 -28.06 -17.24
N TYR A 148 -3.03 -27.84 -18.54
CA TYR A 148 -3.88 -28.41 -19.58
C TYR A 148 -3.84 -29.94 -19.58
N GLU A 149 -2.65 -30.52 -19.49
CA GLU A 149 -2.47 -31.97 -19.41
C GLU A 149 -3.17 -32.55 -18.18
N GLU A 150 -3.09 -31.87 -17.04
CA GLU A 150 -3.72 -32.32 -15.79
C GLU A 150 -5.25 -32.16 -15.79
N LYS A 151 -5.77 -31.03 -16.29
CA LYS A 151 -7.18 -30.62 -16.08
C LYS A 151 -8.07 -30.77 -17.31
N CYS A 152 -7.52 -30.69 -18.53
CA CYS A 152 -8.28 -30.53 -19.76
C CYS A 152 -8.19 -31.74 -20.69
N SER A 153 -7.07 -32.47 -20.66
CA SER A 153 -6.74 -33.53 -21.63
C SER A 153 -7.69 -34.74 -21.57
N SER A 154 -8.34 -34.99 -20.44
CA SER A 154 -9.29 -36.11 -20.28
C SER A 154 -10.52 -35.98 -21.19
N CYS A 155 -10.92 -34.75 -21.51
CA CYS A 155 -12.02 -34.45 -22.45
C CYS A 155 -11.49 -33.97 -23.80
N HIS A 156 -10.52 -33.05 -23.83
CA HIS A 156 -10.05 -32.42 -25.07
C HIS A 156 -8.89 -33.16 -25.75
N GLY A 157 -8.34 -34.22 -25.15
CA GLY A 157 -7.19 -34.96 -25.67
C GLY A 157 -5.85 -34.30 -25.34
N MET A 158 -4.74 -35.03 -25.47
CA MET A 158 -3.39 -34.51 -25.17
C MET A 158 -2.95 -33.40 -26.14
N VAL A 159 -3.44 -33.46 -27.38
CA VAL A 159 -3.10 -32.50 -28.44
C VAL A 159 -4.23 -31.50 -28.72
N GLY A 160 -5.34 -31.58 -27.98
CA GLY A 160 -6.50 -30.72 -28.18
C GLY A 160 -7.45 -31.13 -29.30
N ALA A 161 -7.40 -32.37 -29.79
CA ALA A 161 -8.24 -32.84 -30.89
C ALA A 161 -9.69 -33.18 -30.50
N GLY A 162 -10.10 -32.94 -29.24
CA GLY A 162 -11.44 -33.31 -28.76
C GLY A 162 -11.64 -34.82 -28.58
N ASP A 163 -10.54 -35.59 -28.57
CA ASP A 163 -10.51 -37.06 -28.59
C ASP A 163 -10.09 -37.67 -27.24
N GLY A 164 -10.26 -36.91 -26.15
CA GLY A 164 -9.95 -37.40 -24.81
C GLY A 164 -10.79 -38.64 -24.44
N PRO A 165 -10.31 -39.49 -23.51
CA PRO A 165 -11.01 -40.71 -23.13
C PRO A 165 -12.45 -40.50 -22.63
N LEU A 166 -12.82 -39.29 -22.22
CA LEU A 166 -14.17 -38.93 -21.80
C LEU A 166 -15.03 -38.32 -22.91
N SER A 167 -14.49 -38.05 -24.11
CA SER A 167 -15.17 -37.27 -25.15
C SER A 167 -16.36 -37.99 -25.79
N SER A 168 -16.31 -39.33 -25.88
CA SER A 168 -17.25 -40.14 -26.68
C SER A 168 -18.71 -40.07 -26.22
N ASN A 169 -18.96 -39.66 -24.97
CA ASN A 169 -20.29 -39.61 -24.36
C ASN A 169 -20.78 -38.18 -24.09
N LEU A 170 -20.07 -37.15 -24.57
CA LEU A 170 -20.43 -35.76 -24.35
C LEU A 170 -21.19 -35.20 -25.55
N ASN A 171 -22.28 -34.47 -25.27
CA ASN A 171 -23.05 -33.74 -26.26
C ASN A 171 -23.26 -32.29 -25.77
N PRO A 172 -22.77 -31.27 -26.49
CA PRO A 172 -21.94 -31.36 -27.70
C PRO A 172 -20.58 -32.03 -27.42
N PRO A 173 -19.91 -32.59 -28.45
CA PRO A 173 -18.56 -33.12 -28.30
C PRO A 173 -17.57 -32.01 -27.89
N PRO A 174 -16.48 -32.34 -27.16
CA PRO A 174 -15.46 -31.36 -26.82
C PRO A 174 -14.85 -30.72 -28.07
N THR A 175 -14.61 -29.41 -27.98
CA THR A 175 -14.02 -28.63 -29.06
C THR A 175 -12.67 -29.20 -29.51
N ASP A 176 -12.52 -29.41 -30.82
CA ASP A 176 -11.26 -29.71 -31.49
C ASP A 176 -10.49 -28.39 -31.76
N PHE A 177 -9.43 -28.15 -30.99
CA PHE A 177 -8.57 -26.99 -31.11
C PHE A 177 -7.54 -27.10 -32.24
N THR A 178 -7.43 -28.27 -32.88
CA THR A 178 -6.60 -28.49 -34.06
C THR A 178 -7.31 -28.07 -35.36
N ASP A 179 -8.66 -28.00 -35.34
CA ASP A 179 -9.46 -27.51 -36.46
C ASP A 179 -9.24 -25.99 -36.65
N LYS A 180 -8.70 -25.62 -37.83
CA LYS A 180 -8.47 -24.23 -38.22
C LYS A 180 -9.76 -23.41 -38.27
N GLY A 181 -10.89 -24.00 -38.62
CA GLY A 181 -12.21 -23.35 -38.63
C GLY A 181 -12.64 -22.91 -37.23
N VAL A 182 -12.28 -23.70 -36.21
CA VAL A 182 -12.58 -23.44 -34.80
C VAL A 182 -11.54 -22.50 -34.19
N ILE A 183 -10.25 -22.85 -34.24
CA ILE A 183 -9.18 -22.09 -33.57
C ILE A 183 -9.11 -20.66 -34.09
N ASN A 184 -9.48 -20.43 -35.36
CA ASN A 184 -9.45 -19.09 -35.95
C ASN A 184 -10.46 -18.11 -35.35
N GLN A 185 -11.45 -18.64 -34.64
CA GLN A 185 -12.55 -17.89 -34.05
C GLN A 185 -12.35 -17.69 -32.55
N LEU A 186 -11.36 -18.35 -31.96
CA LEU A 186 -11.02 -18.24 -30.55
C LEU A 186 -10.02 -17.11 -30.29
N SER A 187 -10.17 -16.47 -29.15
CA SER A 187 -9.19 -15.58 -28.53
C SER A 187 -8.77 -16.16 -27.17
N PRO A 188 -7.56 -15.84 -26.66
CA PRO A 188 -7.19 -16.23 -25.30
C PRO A 188 -8.21 -15.75 -24.26
N PHE A 189 -8.78 -14.55 -24.42
CA PHE A 189 -9.79 -14.04 -23.49
C PHE A 189 -11.08 -14.88 -23.50
N LYS A 190 -11.51 -15.39 -24.67
CA LYS A 190 -12.65 -16.31 -24.76
C LYS A 190 -12.36 -17.61 -23.99
N VAL A 191 -11.17 -18.19 -24.16
CA VAL A 191 -10.75 -19.40 -23.41
C VAL A 191 -10.68 -19.12 -21.90
N PHE A 192 -10.10 -17.98 -21.51
CA PHE A 192 -10.02 -17.55 -20.13
C PHE A 192 -11.42 -17.43 -19.48
N ASN A 193 -12.39 -16.86 -20.20
CA ASN A 193 -13.77 -16.77 -19.72
C ASN A 193 -14.45 -18.14 -19.66
N THR A 194 -14.21 -19.01 -20.63
CA THR A 194 -14.69 -20.39 -20.59
C THR A 194 -14.17 -21.13 -19.36
N LEU A 195 -12.90 -20.96 -19.00
CA LEU A 195 -12.35 -21.52 -17.75
C LEU A 195 -12.99 -20.89 -16.51
N SER A 196 -13.32 -19.60 -16.55
CA SER A 196 -13.89 -18.89 -15.40
C SER A 196 -15.36 -19.21 -15.15
N PHE A 197 -16.14 -19.43 -16.21
CA PHE A 197 -17.60 -19.50 -16.13
C PHE A 197 -18.19 -20.83 -16.60
N GLY A 198 -17.41 -21.67 -17.28
CA GLY A 198 -17.90 -22.86 -17.97
C GLY A 198 -18.76 -22.50 -19.19
N ILE A 199 -19.34 -23.52 -19.82
CA ILE A 199 -20.30 -23.34 -20.93
C ILE A 199 -21.62 -23.96 -20.51
N ARG A 200 -22.65 -23.11 -20.33
CA ARG A 200 -23.98 -23.52 -19.91
C ARG A 200 -24.58 -24.52 -20.89
N GLY A 201 -25.25 -25.55 -20.38
CA GLY A 201 -25.87 -26.59 -21.22
C GLY A 201 -24.91 -27.65 -21.74
N THR A 202 -23.60 -27.54 -21.44
CA THR A 202 -22.58 -28.52 -21.85
C THR A 202 -21.91 -29.18 -20.65
N ALA A 203 -21.03 -30.15 -20.92
CA ALA A 203 -20.20 -30.78 -19.92
C ALA A 203 -18.95 -29.99 -19.52
N MET A 204 -18.73 -28.78 -20.06
CA MET A 204 -17.57 -27.93 -19.75
C MET A 204 -17.82 -27.12 -18.46
N PRO A 205 -17.21 -27.48 -17.30
CA PRO A 205 -17.43 -26.79 -16.04
C PRO A 205 -16.61 -25.49 -15.97
N SER A 206 -16.87 -24.68 -14.94
CA SER A 206 -15.92 -23.66 -14.50
C SER A 206 -14.81 -24.25 -13.63
N PHE A 207 -13.67 -23.56 -13.58
CA PHE A 207 -12.48 -23.92 -12.82
C PHE A 207 -12.15 -22.82 -11.78
N PRO A 208 -12.96 -22.67 -10.72
CA PRO A 208 -12.76 -21.65 -9.69
C PRO A 208 -11.48 -21.86 -8.86
N GLU A 209 -10.93 -23.08 -8.85
CA GLU A 209 -9.69 -23.43 -8.15
C GLU A 209 -8.42 -22.90 -8.84
N LEU A 210 -8.50 -22.55 -10.12
CA LEU A 210 -7.39 -21.96 -10.85
C LEU A 210 -7.32 -20.46 -10.58
N SER A 211 -6.11 -19.99 -10.28
CA SER A 211 -5.83 -18.55 -10.24
C SER A 211 -5.97 -17.92 -11.62
N GLU A 212 -6.14 -16.60 -11.65
CA GLU A 212 -6.26 -15.82 -12.90
C GLU A 212 -5.04 -16.00 -13.80
N GLU A 213 -3.83 -16.02 -13.22
CA GLU A 213 -2.58 -16.24 -13.94
C GLU A 213 -2.57 -17.63 -14.61
N GLU A 214 -2.95 -18.67 -13.88
CA GLU A 214 -3.03 -20.05 -14.39
C GLU A 214 -4.06 -20.18 -15.52
N LYS A 215 -5.21 -19.54 -15.41
CA LYS A 215 -6.21 -19.52 -16.49
C LYS A 215 -5.66 -18.84 -17.75
N TRP A 216 -4.91 -17.74 -17.59
CA TRP A 216 -4.27 -17.06 -18.72
C TRP A 216 -3.20 -17.92 -19.38
N ASP A 217 -2.41 -18.66 -18.61
CA ASP A 217 -1.43 -19.60 -19.18
C ASP A 217 -2.09 -20.69 -20.00
N ILE A 218 -3.17 -21.29 -19.48
CA ILE A 218 -3.95 -22.30 -20.21
C ILE A 218 -4.55 -21.66 -21.46
N ALA A 219 -5.13 -20.46 -21.36
CA ALA A 219 -5.74 -19.78 -22.49
C ALA A 219 -4.78 -19.53 -23.65
N PHE A 220 -3.57 -19.04 -23.36
CA PHE A 220 -2.54 -18.85 -24.37
C PHE A 220 -2.01 -20.19 -24.90
N TYR A 221 -1.85 -21.20 -24.05
CA TYR A 221 -1.43 -22.53 -24.47
C TYR A 221 -2.45 -23.21 -25.40
N VAL A 222 -3.74 -23.13 -25.09
CA VAL A 222 -4.82 -23.71 -25.92
C VAL A 222 -4.79 -23.11 -27.33
N LEU A 223 -4.61 -21.80 -27.47
CA LEU A 223 -4.49 -21.14 -28.77
C LEU A 223 -3.25 -21.59 -29.57
N SER A 224 -2.24 -22.14 -28.90
CA SER A 224 -1.03 -22.66 -29.53
C SER A 224 -1.21 -24.08 -30.09
N LEU A 225 -2.25 -24.82 -29.67
CA LEU A 225 -2.49 -26.21 -30.07
C LEU A 225 -2.86 -26.34 -31.55
N GLY A 226 -3.49 -25.31 -32.11
CA GLY A 226 -3.83 -25.27 -33.54
C GLY A 226 -2.64 -25.02 -34.47
N PHE A 227 -1.40 -24.97 -33.98
CA PHE A 227 -0.22 -24.63 -34.78
C PHE A 227 0.97 -25.56 -34.50
N GLU A 228 1.71 -25.88 -35.55
CA GLU A 228 2.96 -26.60 -35.42
C GLU A 228 4.12 -25.68 -35.08
N LYS A 229 5.13 -26.22 -34.38
CA LYS A 229 6.33 -25.46 -34.03
C LYS A 229 7.06 -24.91 -35.27
N LYS A 230 7.18 -25.73 -36.31
CA LYS A 230 7.84 -25.35 -37.57
C LYS A 230 7.16 -24.16 -38.25
N GLU A 231 5.83 -24.08 -38.20
CA GLU A 231 5.07 -22.94 -38.74
C GLU A 231 5.41 -21.65 -37.98
N GLY A 232 5.56 -21.74 -36.65
CA GLY A 232 5.97 -20.61 -35.81
C GLY A 232 7.41 -20.14 -36.07
N GLU A 233 8.36 -21.06 -36.23
CA GLU A 233 9.75 -20.73 -36.57
C GLU A 233 9.87 -20.03 -37.94
N GLU A 234 9.10 -20.49 -38.93
CA GLU A 234 9.02 -19.82 -40.24
C GLU A 234 8.30 -18.47 -40.13
N GLY A 235 7.26 -18.40 -39.32
CA GLY A 235 6.50 -17.19 -39.02
C GLY A 235 7.34 -16.07 -38.42
N LYS A 236 8.28 -16.39 -37.53
CA LYS A 236 9.23 -15.42 -36.95
C LYS A 236 9.99 -14.67 -38.04
N LYS A 237 10.53 -15.40 -39.02
CA LYS A 237 11.30 -14.82 -40.13
C LYS A 237 10.45 -13.87 -40.97
N VAL A 238 9.19 -14.24 -41.20
CA VAL A 238 8.23 -13.39 -41.92
C VAL A 238 7.87 -12.16 -41.10
N PHE A 239 7.66 -12.32 -39.80
CA PHE A 239 7.33 -11.21 -38.88
C PHE A 239 8.43 -10.15 -38.87
N GLU A 240 9.69 -10.59 -38.76
CA GLU A 240 10.86 -9.71 -38.82
C GLU A 240 11.01 -9.06 -40.21
N ALA A 241 10.91 -9.84 -41.29
CA ALA A 241 11.06 -9.33 -42.66
C ALA A 241 9.97 -8.32 -43.06
N ALA A 242 8.73 -8.51 -42.57
CA ALA A 242 7.62 -7.60 -42.79
C ALA A 242 7.64 -6.36 -41.87
N ASN A 243 8.64 -6.22 -40.99
CA ASN A 243 8.77 -5.13 -40.02
C ASN A 243 7.50 -4.96 -39.16
N ILE A 244 6.87 -6.08 -38.78
CA ILE A 244 5.68 -6.04 -37.93
C ILE A 244 6.10 -5.55 -36.54
N PRO A 245 5.39 -4.57 -35.94
CA PRO A 245 5.77 -4.02 -34.65
C PRO A 245 5.80 -5.08 -33.53
N PRO A 246 6.84 -5.11 -32.67
CA PRO A 246 6.96 -6.10 -31.59
C PRO A 246 5.77 -6.17 -30.63
N HIS A 247 5.09 -5.05 -30.36
CA HIS A 247 3.93 -5.04 -29.45
C HIS A 247 2.75 -5.87 -29.96
N VAL A 248 2.69 -6.23 -31.25
CA VAL A 248 1.68 -7.15 -31.81
C VAL A 248 1.84 -8.55 -31.20
N ALA A 249 3.03 -8.88 -30.70
CA ALA A 249 3.30 -10.09 -29.92
C ALA A 249 3.01 -9.93 -28.41
N SER A 250 2.57 -8.76 -27.94
CA SER A 250 2.33 -8.55 -26.51
C SER A 250 1.11 -9.37 -26.04
N PRO A 251 1.14 -9.89 -24.80
CA PRO A 251 -0.01 -10.58 -24.23
C PRO A 251 -1.27 -9.72 -24.27
N ARG A 252 -1.13 -8.42 -24.01
CA ARG A 252 -2.26 -7.48 -23.99
C ARG A 252 -2.92 -7.33 -25.36
N PHE A 253 -2.12 -7.22 -26.42
CA PHE A 253 -2.66 -7.16 -27.78
C PHE A 253 -3.33 -8.49 -28.18
N LEU A 254 -2.70 -9.60 -27.84
CA LEU A 254 -3.13 -10.93 -28.27
C LEU A 254 -4.31 -11.50 -27.48
N SER A 255 -4.55 -11.03 -26.25
CA SER A 255 -5.57 -11.60 -25.36
C SER A 255 -6.98 -11.47 -25.90
N GLY A 256 -7.36 -10.27 -26.37
CA GLY A 256 -8.73 -9.99 -26.82
C GLY A 256 -9.02 -10.30 -28.29
N ILE A 257 -8.00 -10.65 -29.08
CA ILE A 257 -8.15 -10.79 -30.54
C ILE A 257 -8.23 -12.26 -30.95
N SER A 258 -9.13 -12.61 -31.87
CA SER A 258 -9.17 -13.94 -32.49
C SER A 258 -8.13 -14.09 -33.60
N ASN A 259 -7.79 -15.31 -34.06
CA ASN A 259 -6.83 -15.41 -35.18
C ASN A 259 -7.38 -14.83 -36.48
N LYS A 260 -8.69 -14.90 -36.71
CA LYS A 260 -9.33 -14.24 -37.86
C LYS A 260 -9.14 -12.72 -37.80
N ALA A 261 -9.48 -12.10 -36.67
CA ALA A 261 -9.31 -10.66 -36.49
C ALA A 261 -7.83 -10.25 -36.54
N LEU A 262 -6.93 -11.09 -36.01
CA LEU A 262 -5.48 -10.89 -36.10
C LEU A 262 -5.01 -10.94 -37.57
N SER A 263 -5.48 -11.91 -38.34
CA SER A 263 -5.21 -11.99 -39.78
C SER A 263 -5.65 -10.72 -40.51
N ASP A 264 -6.85 -10.21 -40.21
CA ASP A 264 -7.36 -8.98 -40.83
C ASP A 264 -6.50 -7.75 -40.48
N LYS A 265 -6.02 -7.63 -39.24
CA LYS A 265 -5.09 -6.56 -38.85
C LYS A 265 -3.72 -6.70 -39.53
N LEU A 266 -3.22 -7.91 -39.68
CA LEU A 266 -1.90 -8.17 -40.25
C LEU A 266 -1.81 -7.94 -41.77
N LYS A 267 -2.95 -7.90 -42.48
CA LYS A 267 -3.02 -7.57 -43.92
C LYS A 267 -2.37 -6.24 -44.27
N MET A 268 -2.29 -5.30 -43.32
CA MET A 268 -1.61 -4.02 -43.56
C MET A 268 -0.09 -4.15 -43.69
N TYR A 269 0.49 -5.29 -43.30
CA TYR A 269 1.93 -5.56 -43.39
C TYR A 269 2.27 -6.59 -44.48
N THR A 270 1.38 -7.54 -44.74
CA THR A 270 1.58 -8.55 -45.79
C THR A 270 0.26 -9.07 -46.34
N ASP A 271 0.12 -9.07 -47.66
CA ASP A 271 -1.06 -9.58 -48.38
C ASP A 271 -0.97 -11.10 -48.68
N ASP A 272 0.18 -11.73 -48.42
CA ASP A 272 0.37 -13.16 -48.62
C ASP A 272 -0.31 -13.97 -47.51
N ARG A 273 -1.37 -14.70 -47.89
CA ARG A 273 -2.16 -15.54 -46.97
C ARG A 273 -1.33 -16.59 -46.25
N VAL A 274 -0.36 -17.21 -46.92
CA VAL A 274 0.50 -18.25 -46.33
C VAL A 274 1.47 -17.61 -45.33
N ALA A 275 1.98 -16.42 -45.68
CA ALA A 275 2.81 -15.63 -44.77
C ALA A 275 2.02 -15.22 -43.50
N LEU A 276 0.76 -14.78 -43.66
CA LEU A 276 -0.12 -14.42 -42.55
C LEU A 276 -0.36 -15.58 -41.58
N GLU A 277 -0.66 -16.78 -42.09
CA GLU A 277 -0.88 -17.96 -41.24
C GLU A 277 0.37 -18.34 -40.43
N LYS A 278 1.55 -18.25 -41.04
CA LYS A 278 2.82 -18.49 -40.34
C LYS A 278 3.10 -17.43 -39.28
N VAL A 279 2.86 -16.15 -39.58
CA VAL A 279 3.00 -15.07 -38.59
C VAL A 279 2.05 -15.29 -37.41
N ILE A 280 0.81 -15.74 -37.65
CA ILE A 280 -0.12 -16.09 -36.57
C ILE A 280 0.41 -17.28 -35.76
N ALA A 281 0.94 -18.32 -36.41
CA ALA A 281 1.56 -19.45 -35.71
C ALA A 281 2.70 -19.00 -34.78
N PHE A 282 3.52 -18.06 -35.25
CA PHE A 282 4.56 -17.43 -34.45
C PHE A 282 3.98 -16.67 -33.26
N LEU A 283 3.01 -15.77 -33.49
CA LEU A 283 2.38 -14.95 -32.46
C LEU A 283 1.60 -15.79 -31.44
N ARG A 284 1.08 -16.97 -31.81
CA ARG A 284 0.28 -17.84 -30.92
C ARG A 284 1.07 -18.94 -30.24
N LYS A 285 2.28 -19.24 -30.70
CA LYS A 285 3.08 -20.35 -30.18
C LYS A 285 4.52 -19.93 -29.91
N GLU A 286 5.29 -19.73 -30.97
CA GLU A 286 6.75 -19.60 -30.86
C GLU A 286 7.19 -18.36 -30.08
N ALA A 287 6.48 -17.23 -30.20
CA ALA A 287 6.80 -16.00 -29.46
C ALA A 287 6.78 -16.18 -27.94
N PHE A 288 5.96 -17.10 -27.44
CA PHE A 288 5.81 -17.40 -26.02
C PHE A 288 6.58 -18.65 -25.58
N GLU A 289 6.73 -19.64 -26.47
CA GLU A 289 7.47 -20.87 -26.19
C GLU A 289 9.00 -20.63 -26.15
N SER A 290 9.51 -19.75 -27.01
CA SER A 290 10.94 -19.39 -27.08
C SER A 290 11.35 -18.32 -26.07
N GLY A 291 10.40 -17.54 -25.56
CA GLY A 291 10.66 -16.34 -24.75
C GLY A 291 11.30 -15.17 -25.52
N GLU A 292 11.56 -15.30 -26.83
CA GLU A 292 12.42 -14.37 -27.56
C GLU A 292 11.81 -12.98 -27.84
N LEU A 293 10.48 -12.84 -27.87
CA LEU A 293 9.80 -11.56 -28.10
C LEU A 293 9.10 -11.00 -26.87
N GLY A 294 9.20 -11.71 -25.76
CA GLY A 294 8.48 -11.39 -24.54
C GLY A 294 9.29 -10.69 -23.45
N GLU A 295 10.60 -10.53 -23.60
CA GLU A 295 11.42 -10.20 -22.42
C GLU A 295 11.84 -8.75 -22.24
N ASP A 296 12.00 -7.92 -23.28
CA ASP A 296 12.46 -6.52 -23.08
C ASP A 296 11.28 -5.52 -23.07
N PRO A 297 10.83 -5.07 -21.88
CA PRO A 297 9.71 -4.15 -21.79
C PRO A 297 10.02 -2.77 -22.39
N LEU A 298 11.29 -2.40 -22.55
CA LEU A 298 11.68 -1.17 -23.22
C LEU A 298 11.43 -1.24 -24.73
N VAL A 299 11.59 -2.41 -25.34
CA VAL A 299 11.26 -2.61 -26.77
C VAL A 299 9.75 -2.50 -26.98
N ILE A 300 8.96 -3.03 -26.03
CA ILE A 300 7.50 -2.89 -26.02
C ILE A 300 7.11 -1.41 -25.89
N ALA A 301 7.66 -0.71 -24.88
CA ALA A 301 7.43 0.71 -24.67
C ALA A 301 7.76 1.53 -25.93
N SER A 302 8.94 1.28 -26.52
CA SER A 302 9.39 1.91 -27.77
C SER A 302 8.40 1.71 -28.90
N SER A 303 7.89 0.48 -29.08
CA SER A 303 6.97 0.16 -30.16
C SER A 303 5.61 0.84 -29.98
N ILE A 304 5.05 0.83 -28.77
CA ILE A 304 3.75 1.47 -28.48
C ILE A 304 3.86 2.98 -28.63
N LEU A 305 4.98 3.55 -28.18
CA LEU A 305 5.23 4.98 -28.31
C LEU A 305 5.28 5.41 -29.78
N LYS A 306 5.88 4.60 -30.65
CA LYS A 306 5.88 4.86 -32.11
C LYS A 306 4.46 4.94 -32.67
N GLU A 307 3.58 4.00 -32.29
CA GLU A 307 2.18 4.04 -32.73
C GLU A 307 1.45 5.27 -32.23
N SER A 308 1.68 5.65 -30.98
CA SER A 308 1.10 6.87 -30.40
C SER A 308 1.45 8.10 -31.25
N ILE A 309 2.69 8.20 -31.73
CA ILE A 309 3.13 9.29 -32.62
C ILE A 309 2.48 9.22 -34.00
N ASP A 310 2.35 8.03 -34.58
CA ASP A 310 1.69 7.85 -35.88
C ASP A 310 0.19 8.21 -35.80
N ILE A 311 -0.48 7.86 -34.70
CA ILE A 311 -1.86 8.28 -34.41
C ILE A 311 -1.94 9.81 -34.24
N TYR A 312 -0.97 10.42 -33.55
CA TYR A 312 -0.91 11.87 -33.36
C TYR A 312 -0.77 12.62 -34.70
N ARG A 313 0.08 12.11 -35.61
CA ARG A 313 0.23 12.64 -36.98
C ARG A 313 -1.07 12.61 -37.78
N SER A 314 -1.93 11.63 -37.52
CA SER A 314 -3.25 11.52 -38.16
C SER A 314 -4.30 12.50 -37.60
N GLY A 315 -3.94 13.37 -36.64
CA GLY A 315 -4.82 14.36 -36.03
C GLY A 315 -5.67 13.85 -34.86
N LYS A 316 -5.49 12.59 -34.43
CA LYS A 316 -6.28 11.94 -33.37
C LYS A 316 -5.61 12.08 -31.99
N THR A 317 -5.65 13.29 -31.43
CA THR A 317 -4.92 13.64 -30.20
C THR A 317 -5.28 12.78 -28.97
N GLN A 318 -6.57 12.50 -28.75
CA GLN A 318 -7.03 11.71 -27.59
C GLN A 318 -6.64 10.22 -27.67
N GLU A 319 -6.65 9.66 -28.88
CA GLU A 319 -6.24 8.26 -29.12
C GLU A 319 -4.72 8.12 -28.94
N ALA A 320 -3.95 9.08 -29.47
CA ALA A 320 -2.50 9.15 -29.27
C ALA A 320 -2.12 9.26 -27.79
N TYR A 321 -2.79 10.15 -27.04
CA TYR A 321 -2.58 10.31 -25.60
C TYR A 321 -2.80 9.01 -24.84
N LYS A 322 -3.92 8.31 -25.07
CA LYS A 322 -4.18 7.01 -24.46
C LYS A 322 -3.09 5.98 -24.80
N ARG A 323 -2.69 5.92 -26.09
CA ARG A 323 -1.65 5.00 -26.53
C ARG A 323 -0.28 5.29 -25.90
N SER A 324 0.04 6.56 -25.62
CA SER A 324 1.28 6.92 -24.91
C SER A 324 1.27 6.50 -23.42
N ILE A 325 0.09 6.37 -22.80
CA ILE A 325 -0.04 5.80 -21.44
C ILE A 325 0.24 4.30 -21.49
N ASP A 326 -0.29 3.61 -22.50
CA ASP A 326 -0.01 2.18 -22.70
C ASP A 326 1.49 1.90 -22.83
N ALA A 327 2.26 2.78 -23.50
CA ALA A 327 3.71 2.64 -23.61
C ALA A 327 4.42 2.63 -22.25
N TYR A 328 3.92 3.42 -21.29
CA TYR A 328 4.43 3.46 -19.93
C TYR A 328 4.05 2.17 -19.19
N LEU A 329 2.76 1.84 -19.13
CA LEU A 329 2.24 0.72 -18.33
C LEU A 329 2.67 -0.66 -18.89
N GLU A 330 2.57 -0.85 -20.20
CA GLU A 330 2.88 -2.16 -20.81
C GLU A 330 4.38 -2.44 -20.89
N GLY A 331 5.19 -1.38 -20.87
CA GLY A 331 6.62 -1.42 -21.12
C GLY A 331 7.45 -0.82 -19.98
N PHE A 332 7.54 0.50 -19.90
CA PHE A 332 8.50 1.17 -19.01
C PHE A 332 8.29 0.86 -17.51
N GLU A 333 7.06 0.81 -17.01
CA GLU A 333 6.71 0.49 -15.61
C GLU A 333 7.37 -0.83 -15.16
N LYS A 334 7.45 -1.82 -16.05
CA LYS A 334 8.01 -3.15 -15.75
C LYS A 334 9.51 -3.13 -15.50
N VAL A 335 10.22 -2.14 -16.06
CA VAL A 335 11.67 -1.98 -15.89
C VAL A 335 12.04 -0.82 -14.97
N GLU A 336 11.12 0.10 -14.72
CA GLU A 336 11.35 1.31 -13.93
C GLU A 336 11.97 0.99 -12.56
N PRO A 337 11.45 0.05 -11.73
CA PRO A 337 12.10 -0.29 -10.46
C PRO A 337 13.53 -0.81 -10.64
N LYS A 338 13.80 -1.57 -11.70
CA LYS A 338 15.13 -2.14 -11.97
C LYS A 338 16.10 -1.07 -12.47
N LEU A 339 15.63 -0.17 -13.31
CA LEU A 339 16.40 0.94 -13.81
C LEU A 339 16.68 1.94 -12.69
N ALA A 340 15.71 2.22 -11.82
CA ALA A 340 15.85 3.13 -10.68
C ALA A 340 16.96 2.69 -9.70
N LEU A 341 17.16 1.38 -9.56
CA LEU A 341 18.24 0.82 -8.74
C LEU A 341 19.63 0.97 -9.38
N LYS A 342 19.72 1.02 -10.71
CA LYS A 342 20.99 1.09 -11.45
C LYS A 342 21.35 2.52 -11.87
N ASP A 343 20.39 3.26 -12.39
CA ASP A 343 20.50 4.65 -12.83
C ASP A 343 19.17 5.39 -12.59
N ARG A 344 19.05 5.88 -11.35
CA ARG A 344 17.87 6.62 -10.90
C ARG A 344 17.65 7.92 -11.66
N LYS A 345 18.74 8.58 -12.06
CA LYS A 345 18.68 9.83 -12.83
C LYS A 345 18.06 9.57 -14.19
N LEU A 346 18.53 8.55 -14.90
CA LEU A 346 17.96 8.17 -16.20
C LEU A 346 16.50 7.75 -16.09
N THR A 347 16.14 7.00 -15.03
CA THR A 347 14.74 6.59 -14.80
C THR A 347 13.83 7.81 -14.71
N TYR A 348 14.20 8.79 -13.89
CA TYR A 348 13.46 10.05 -13.75
C TYR A 348 13.44 10.88 -15.05
N GLU A 349 14.56 10.96 -15.78
CA GLU A 349 14.62 11.63 -17.08
C GLU A 349 13.59 11.03 -18.06
N ILE A 350 13.45 9.71 -18.08
CA ILE A 350 12.48 8.99 -18.92
C ILE A 350 11.04 9.24 -18.48
N GLU A 351 10.72 9.09 -17.18
CA GLU A 351 9.39 9.35 -16.63
C GLU A 351 8.92 10.77 -16.93
N THR A 352 9.81 11.74 -16.72
CA THR A 352 9.54 13.16 -16.94
C THR A 352 9.23 13.41 -18.42
N LYS A 353 10.06 12.89 -19.33
CA LYS A 353 9.84 13.04 -20.77
C LYS A 353 8.57 12.34 -21.25
N LEU A 354 8.24 11.17 -20.70
CA LEU A 354 6.97 10.49 -20.99
C LEU A 354 5.77 11.31 -20.50
N ALA A 355 5.85 11.94 -19.33
CA ALA A 355 4.83 12.86 -18.84
C ALA A 355 4.71 14.14 -19.67
N GLU A 356 5.84 14.72 -20.07
CA GLU A 356 5.90 15.88 -20.97
C GLU A 356 5.30 15.58 -22.34
N LEU A 357 5.63 14.42 -22.93
CA LEU A 357 5.05 13.94 -24.19
C LEU A 357 3.52 13.85 -24.09
N ARG A 358 3.01 13.24 -23.02
CA ARG A 358 1.58 13.15 -22.73
C ARG A 358 0.93 14.52 -22.64
N ASN A 359 1.57 15.46 -21.95
CA ASN A 359 1.06 16.82 -21.80
C ASN A 359 1.05 17.58 -23.14
N ALA A 360 2.11 17.44 -23.94
CA ALA A 360 2.21 18.04 -25.27
C ALA A 360 1.12 17.51 -26.21
N MET A 361 0.85 16.20 -26.20
CA MET A 361 -0.25 15.59 -26.96
C MET A 361 -1.62 16.09 -26.50
N LYS A 362 -1.85 16.17 -25.18
CA LYS A 362 -3.11 16.65 -24.59
C LYS A 362 -3.37 18.12 -24.90
N SER A 363 -2.31 18.93 -24.98
CA SER A 363 -2.36 20.36 -25.25
C SER A 363 -2.40 20.70 -26.74
N GLY A 364 -2.30 19.70 -27.62
CA GLY A 364 -2.34 19.89 -29.07
C GLY A 364 -1.11 20.62 -29.62
N GLU A 365 0.06 20.42 -29.01
CA GLU A 365 1.31 21.04 -29.47
C GLU A 365 1.71 20.60 -30.89
N PRO A 366 2.53 21.40 -31.61
CA PRO A 366 2.99 21.06 -32.96
C PRO A 366 3.63 19.67 -33.04
N VAL A 367 3.38 18.96 -34.15
CA VAL A 367 3.89 17.59 -34.39
C VAL A 367 5.41 17.52 -34.21
N ASP A 368 6.15 18.53 -34.66
CA ASP A 368 7.61 18.60 -34.53
C ASP A 368 8.09 18.53 -33.06
N ARG A 369 7.35 19.16 -32.13
CA ARG A 369 7.68 19.16 -30.70
C ARG A 369 7.43 17.79 -30.09
N VAL A 370 6.32 17.16 -30.43
CA VAL A 370 5.95 15.81 -30.00
C VAL A 370 6.94 14.77 -30.55
N GLU A 371 7.38 14.92 -31.79
CA GLU A 371 8.41 14.05 -32.40
C GLU A 371 9.80 14.23 -31.78
N SER A 372 10.15 15.46 -31.36
CA SER A 372 11.41 15.71 -30.63
C SER A 372 11.44 14.94 -29.31
N LEU A 373 10.37 15.07 -28.51
CA LEU A 373 10.24 14.36 -27.23
C LEU A 373 10.29 12.84 -27.44
N TYR A 374 9.61 12.31 -28.46
CA TYR A 374 9.70 10.90 -28.83
C TYR A 374 11.15 10.45 -29.12
N LYS A 375 11.92 11.20 -29.90
CA LYS A 375 13.32 10.86 -30.21
C LYS A 375 14.20 10.85 -28.97
N GLU A 376 13.99 11.81 -28.07
CA GLU A 376 14.70 11.86 -26.78
C GLU A 376 14.39 10.65 -25.91
N ILE A 377 13.11 10.26 -25.80
CA ILE A 377 12.68 9.08 -25.06
C ILE A 377 13.27 7.80 -25.65
N GLN A 378 13.29 7.65 -26.99
CA GLN A 378 13.90 6.48 -27.64
C GLN A 378 15.40 6.37 -27.35
N ASN A 379 16.12 7.49 -27.35
CA ASN A 379 17.53 7.50 -26.98
C ASN A 379 17.74 7.08 -25.52
N ASP A 380 16.86 7.52 -24.62
CA ASP A 380 16.95 7.15 -23.21
C ASP A 380 16.52 5.69 -22.95
N PHE A 381 15.54 5.15 -23.68
CA PHE A 381 15.22 3.72 -23.66
C PHE A 381 16.40 2.87 -24.13
N ASN A 382 17.13 3.28 -25.16
CA ASN A 382 18.36 2.57 -25.58
C ASN A 382 19.44 2.60 -24.49
N ARG A 383 19.65 3.75 -23.85
CA ARG A 383 20.57 3.87 -22.70
C ARG A 383 20.13 2.98 -21.53
N ALA A 384 18.83 2.96 -21.23
CA ALA A 384 18.25 2.15 -20.18
C ALA A 384 18.43 0.65 -20.44
N SER A 385 18.20 0.20 -21.68
CA SER A 385 18.40 -1.21 -22.08
C SER A 385 19.86 -1.64 -21.87
N ILE A 386 20.83 -0.80 -22.26
CA ILE A 386 22.27 -1.06 -22.02
C ILE A 386 22.59 -1.19 -20.52
N ILE A 387 22.03 -0.34 -19.66
CA ILE A 387 22.26 -0.36 -18.21
C ILE A 387 21.62 -1.59 -17.56
N LEU A 388 20.41 -1.92 -17.99
CA LEU A 388 19.67 -3.08 -17.50
C LEU A 388 20.37 -4.38 -17.87
N GLN A 389 20.90 -4.50 -19.10
CA GLN A 389 21.62 -5.68 -19.58
C GLN A 389 23.03 -5.84 -18.97
N ASN A 390 23.73 -4.74 -18.65
CA ASN A 390 25.13 -4.80 -18.16
C ASN A 390 25.29 -4.79 -16.63
N GLY A 391 24.23 -4.54 -15.86
CA GLY A 391 24.36 -4.43 -14.40
C GLY A 391 24.38 -5.78 -13.70
N LYS A 392 25.47 -6.06 -12.97
CA LYS A 392 25.61 -7.19 -12.03
C LYS A 392 24.38 -7.27 -11.10
N PRO A 393 23.86 -8.46 -10.78
CA PRO A 393 22.73 -8.61 -9.86
C PRO A 393 23.02 -7.87 -8.55
N VAL A 394 22.03 -7.13 -8.06
CA VAL A 394 22.12 -6.30 -6.85
C VAL A 394 22.72 -7.13 -5.73
N GLY A 395 23.83 -6.65 -5.16
CA GLY A 395 24.72 -7.47 -4.34
C GLY A 395 23.98 -8.14 -3.19
N LYS A 396 24.14 -9.47 -3.05
CA LYS A 396 23.63 -10.30 -1.94
C LYS A 396 23.79 -9.64 -0.55
N ALA A 397 24.83 -8.83 -0.37
CA ALA A 397 25.09 -8.04 0.82
C ALA A 397 24.01 -6.98 1.11
N LEU A 398 23.50 -6.27 0.11
CA LEU A 398 22.45 -5.26 0.29
C LEU A 398 21.12 -5.91 0.69
N SER A 399 20.74 -7.01 0.04
CA SER A 399 19.57 -7.81 0.40
C SER A 399 19.63 -8.29 1.85
N PHE A 400 20.81 -8.78 2.25
CA PHE A 400 21.08 -9.20 3.62
C PHE A 400 20.96 -8.02 4.60
N ILE A 401 21.60 -6.89 4.32
CA ILE A 401 21.60 -5.71 5.20
C ILE A 401 20.18 -5.16 5.38
N ASN A 402 19.39 -5.08 4.31
CA ASN A 402 18.01 -4.60 4.38
C ASN A 402 17.15 -5.49 5.25
N SER A 403 17.16 -6.81 4.99
CA SER A 403 16.42 -7.77 5.82
C SER A 403 16.87 -7.75 7.28
N PHE A 404 18.18 -7.77 7.52
CA PHE A 404 18.77 -7.68 8.86
C PHE A 404 18.32 -6.42 9.61
N SER A 405 18.39 -5.26 8.95
CA SER A 405 18.03 -3.96 9.54
C SER A 405 16.56 -3.89 9.92
N ILE A 406 15.65 -4.42 9.07
CA ILE A 406 14.20 -4.43 9.33
C ILE A 406 13.91 -5.21 10.61
N ILE A 407 14.33 -6.48 10.69
CA ILE A 407 13.97 -7.31 11.85
C ILE A 407 14.59 -6.77 13.14
N VAL A 408 15.85 -6.29 13.09
CA VAL A 408 16.53 -5.74 14.28
C VAL A 408 15.84 -4.49 14.78
N ARG A 409 15.35 -3.62 13.89
CA ARG A 409 14.63 -2.40 14.26
C ARG A 409 13.31 -2.73 14.96
N GLU A 410 12.40 -3.39 14.24
CA GLU A 410 11.04 -3.63 14.74
C GLU A 410 11.03 -4.60 15.94
N GLY A 411 11.89 -5.62 15.88
CA GLY A 411 12.04 -6.57 16.97
C GLY A 411 12.60 -5.94 18.24
N LEU A 412 13.51 -4.96 18.13
CA LEU A 412 14.05 -4.27 19.31
C LEU A 412 12.98 -3.39 19.97
N GLU A 413 12.15 -2.70 19.17
CA GLU A 413 11.04 -1.89 19.70
C GLU A 413 10.04 -2.76 20.45
N ALA A 414 9.62 -3.89 19.88
CA ALA A 414 8.74 -4.85 20.53
C ALA A 414 9.33 -5.37 21.87
N VAL A 415 10.60 -5.77 21.86
CA VAL A 415 11.31 -6.27 23.05
C VAL A 415 11.37 -5.21 24.14
N LEU A 416 11.66 -3.96 23.80
CA LEU A 416 11.79 -2.87 24.77
C LEU A 416 10.45 -2.50 25.40
N ILE A 417 9.36 -2.53 24.64
CA ILE A 417 8.02 -2.29 25.19
C ILE A 417 7.67 -3.41 26.19
N VAL A 418 7.85 -4.68 25.81
CA VAL A 418 7.60 -5.82 26.70
C VAL A 418 8.49 -5.77 27.93
N ALA A 419 9.79 -5.45 27.78
CA ALA A 419 10.72 -5.30 28.89
C ALA A 419 10.31 -4.17 29.85
N ALA A 420 9.85 -3.02 29.33
CA ALA A 420 9.36 -1.92 30.15
C ALA A 420 8.13 -2.31 30.97
N VAL A 421 7.17 -3.01 30.36
CA VAL A 421 5.97 -3.51 31.05
C VAL A 421 6.34 -4.54 32.13
N ILE A 422 7.21 -5.51 31.81
CA ILE A 422 7.66 -6.54 32.77
C ILE A 422 8.45 -5.89 33.92
N ALA A 423 9.36 -4.95 33.63
CA ALA A 423 10.11 -4.24 34.65
C ALA A 423 9.19 -3.45 35.59
N PHE A 424 8.15 -2.82 35.03
CA PHE A 424 7.13 -2.14 35.82
C PHE A 424 6.35 -3.10 36.74
N LEU A 425 5.93 -4.25 36.22
CA LEU A 425 5.20 -5.27 37.01
C LEU A 425 6.09 -5.87 38.11
N ARG A 426 7.38 -6.13 37.83
CA ARG A 426 8.35 -6.56 38.85
C ARG A 426 8.52 -5.50 39.94
N LYS A 427 8.64 -4.22 39.57
CA LYS A 427 8.83 -3.11 40.51
C LYS A 427 7.60 -2.85 41.39
N THR A 428 6.41 -3.17 40.90
CA THR A 428 5.14 -2.99 41.62
C THR A 428 4.70 -4.22 42.40
N GLY A 429 5.50 -5.30 42.40
CA GLY A 429 5.20 -6.55 43.10
C GLY A 429 4.14 -7.43 42.42
N ALA A 430 3.59 -7.00 41.27
CA ALA A 430 2.56 -7.71 40.51
C ALA A 430 3.15 -8.80 39.60
N THR A 431 4.05 -9.64 40.11
CA THR A 431 4.79 -10.64 39.32
C THR A 431 3.87 -11.70 38.69
N GLY A 432 2.76 -12.05 39.35
CA GLY A 432 1.76 -12.96 38.80
C GLY A 432 1.08 -12.47 37.51
N ALA A 433 1.13 -11.16 37.23
CA ALA A 433 0.57 -10.59 36.01
C ALA A 433 1.48 -10.74 34.78
N ILE A 434 2.77 -11.04 34.98
CA ILE A 434 3.77 -11.15 33.91
C ILE A 434 3.39 -12.25 32.90
N ARG A 435 2.76 -13.34 33.35
CA ARG A 435 2.29 -14.43 32.46
C ARG A 435 1.34 -13.94 31.37
N TYR A 436 0.49 -12.94 31.67
CA TYR A 436 -0.47 -12.40 30.73
C TYR A 436 0.18 -11.50 29.69
N VAL A 437 1.26 -10.80 30.06
CA VAL A 437 2.12 -10.08 29.12
C VAL A 437 2.74 -11.09 28.14
N HIS A 438 3.22 -12.24 28.64
CA HIS A 438 3.74 -13.31 27.77
C HIS A 438 2.70 -13.89 26.81
N MET A 439 1.46 -14.11 27.29
CA MET A 439 0.36 -14.53 26.42
C MET A 439 0.08 -13.50 25.33
N GLY A 440 0.10 -12.20 25.66
CA GLY A 440 -0.18 -11.12 24.72
C GLY A 440 0.80 -11.07 23.55
N TRP A 441 2.11 -11.02 23.82
CA TRP A 441 3.10 -10.97 22.73
C TRP A 441 3.22 -12.30 21.96
N ALA A 442 3.05 -13.45 22.63
CA ALA A 442 3.05 -14.73 21.93
C ALA A 442 1.88 -14.81 20.93
N PHE A 443 0.70 -14.35 21.34
CA PHE A 443 -0.46 -14.28 20.45
C PHE A 443 -0.25 -13.30 19.30
N ALA A 444 0.43 -12.17 19.53
CA ALA A 444 0.77 -11.21 18.47
C ALA A 444 1.65 -11.82 17.37
N LEU A 445 2.64 -12.65 17.72
CA LEU A 445 3.49 -13.33 16.75
C LEU A 445 2.70 -14.34 15.90
N ILE A 446 1.78 -15.09 16.52
CA ILE A 446 0.89 -16.03 15.80
C ILE A 446 0.01 -15.25 14.81
N MET A 447 -0.59 -14.15 15.25
CA MET A 447 -1.40 -13.30 14.36
C MET A 447 -0.56 -12.71 13.24
N GLY A 448 0.69 -12.35 13.48
CA GLY A 448 1.62 -11.91 12.43
C GLY A 448 1.86 -12.94 11.33
N LEU A 449 2.02 -14.23 11.69
CA LEU A 449 2.14 -15.31 10.72
C LEU A 449 0.87 -15.46 9.87
N ILE A 450 -0.31 -15.32 10.48
CA ILE A 450 -1.59 -15.33 9.77
C ILE A 450 -1.65 -14.13 8.81
N THR A 451 -1.28 -12.94 9.27
CA THR A 451 -1.24 -11.74 8.42
C THR A 451 -0.32 -11.91 7.23
N TRP A 452 0.86 -12.53 7.39
CA TRP A 452 1.76 -12.85 6.28
C TRP A 452 1.09 -13.75 5.23
N VAL A 453 0.42 -14.82 5.68
CA VAL A 453 -0.30 -15.75 4.78
C VAL A 453 -1.41 -15.01 4.02
N VAL A 454 -2.24 -14.24 4.74
CA VAL A 454 -3.34 -13.46 4.14
C VAL A 454 -2.81 -12.44 3.13
N ALA A 455 -1.76 -11.69 3.50
CA ALA A 455 -1.21 -10.66 2.64
C ALA A 455 -0.59 -11.23 1.35
N ASN A 456 -0.04 -12.45 1.39
CA ASN A 456 0.43 -13.15 0.19
C ASN A 456 -0.71 -13.63 -0.73
N THR A 457 -1.93 -13.76 -0.22
CA THR A 457 -3.10 -14.24 -0.99
C THR A 457 -4.02 -13.13 -1.50
N VAL A 458 -4.04 -11.95 -0.86
CA VAL A 458 -5.05 -10.91 -1.11
C VAL A 458 -4.52 -9.72 -1.93
N ILE A 459 -3.19 -9.50 -1.99
CA ILE A 459 -2.59 -8.29 -2.58
C ILE A 459 -2.12 -8.56 -4.02
N SER A 460 -3.03 -8.98 -4.89
CA SER A 460 -2.85 -8.96 -6.35
C SER A 460 -3.86 -7.98 -6.94
N VAL A 461 -3.56 -6.68 -6.82
CA VAL A 461 -4.43 -5.59 -7.31
C VAL A 461 -3.70 -4.79 -8.39
N SER A 462 -4.48 -4.39 -9.40
CA SER A 462 -4.13 -3.73 -10.66
C SER A 462 -3.30 -2.44 -10.51
N GLY A 463 -2.45 -2.15 -11.51
CA GLY A 463 -1.41 -1.11 -11.45
C GLY A 463 -1.90 0.33 -11.20
N VAL A 464 -2.98 0.77 -11.85
CA VAL A 464 -3.48 2.16 -11.69
C VAL A 464 -4.12 2.39 -10.32
N GLU A 465 -4.88 1.41 -9.81
CA GLU A 465 -5.43 1.49 -8.45
C GLU A 465 -4.35 1.29 -7.39
N ARG A 466 -3.28 0.57 -7.73
CA ARG A 466 -2.13 0.34 -6.86
C ARG A 466 -1.33 1.62 -6.60
N GLU A 467 -0.99 2.42 -7.61
CA GLU A 467 -0.30 3.70 -7.40
C GLU A 467 -1.11 4.65 -6.50
N ILE A 468 -2.42 4.73 -6.76
CA ILE A 468 -3.34 5.55 -5.94
C ILE A 468 -3.42 5.00 -4.51
N LEU A 469 -3.56 3.69 -4.36
CA LEU A 469 -3.65 3.03 -3.06
C LEU A 469 -2.34 3.16 -2.29
N GLU A 470 -1.18 2.94 -2.91
CA GLU A 470 0.15 3.12 -2.31
C GLU A 470 0.35 4.58 -1.87
N GLY A 471 -0.07 5.54 -2.70
CA GLY A 471 -0.07 6.97 -2.36
C GLY A 471 -0.91 7.32 -1.15
N VAL A 472 -2.19 6.92 -1.14
CA VAL A 472 -3.11 7.14 0.00
C VAL A 472 -2.61 6.45 1.27
N THR A 473 -2.18 5.19 1.15
CA THR A 473 -1.72 4.39 2.30
C THR A 473 -0.45 4.99 2.90
N SER A 474 0.47 5.46 2.06
CA SER A 474 1.69 6.16 2.50
C SER A 474 1.37 7.45 3.24
N LEU A 475 0.39 8.23 2.78
CA LEU A 475 -0.02 9.46 3.46
C LEU A 475 -0.70 9.19 4.80
N ILE A 476 -1.55 8.17 4.87
CA ILE A 476 -2.15 7.72 6.14
C ILE A 476 -1.05 7.28 7.11
N ALA A 477 -0.13 6.44 6.65
CA ALA A 477 1.02 6.00 7.45
C ALA A 477 1.86 7.19 7.94
N ALA A 478 2.10 8.18 7.08
CA ALA A 478 2.82 9.40 7.46
C ALA A 478 2.14 10.16 8.59
N VAL A 479 0.81 10.34 8.52
CA VAL A 479 0.03 11.00 9.57
C VAL A 479 0.10 10.22 10.89
N VAL A 480 -0.03 8.89 10.82
CA VAL A 480 0.05 8.01 12.00
C VAL A 480 1.45 8.08 12.63
N LEU A 481 2.52 7.94 11.85
CA LEU A 481 3.90 7.99 12.33
C LEU A 481 4.24 9.37 12.92
N PHE A 482 3.77 10.45 12.31
CA PHE A 482 3.92 11.80 12.86
C PHE A 482 3.23 11.91 14.22
N TYR A 483 1.99 11.42 14.34
CA TYR A 483 1.25 11.43 15.60
C TYR A 483 1.95 10.62 16.68
N VAL A 484 2.43 9.41 16.36
CA VAL A 484 3.14 8.53 17.30
C VAL A 484 4.46 9.16 17.74
N SER A 485 5.23 9.73 16.80
CA SER A 485 6.46 10.45 17.11
C SER A 485 6.20 11.61 18.05
N TYR A 486 5.22 12.46 17.74
CA TYR A 486 4.81 13.57 18.60
C TYR A 486 4.38 13.07 19.99
N TRP A 487 3.59 12.00 20.06
CA TRP A 487 3.16 11.41 21.32
C TRP A 487 4.35 10.96 22.17
N LEU A 488 5.32 10.25 21.58
CA LEU A 488 6.52 9.82 22.27
C LEU A 488 7.34 11.01 22.79
N ILE A 489 7.52 12.06 21.98
CA ILE A 489 8.25 13.27 22.35
C ILE A 489 7.60 13.97 23.55
N THR A 490 6.28 14.10 23.56
CA THR A 490 5.55 14.75 24.66
C THR A 490 5.58 13.97 25.98
N LYS A 491 5.96 12.68 25.94
CA LYS A 491 6.05 11.79 27.11
C LYS A 491 7.48 11.51 27.58
N ILE A 492 8.50 12.18 27.02
CA ILE A 492 9.92 12.05 27.39
C ILE A 492 10.20 12.28 28.89
N GLU A 493 9.32 12.98 29.62
CA GLU A 493 9.42 13.07 31.08
C GLU A 493 9.08 11.74 31.77
N VAL A 494 10.12 11.00 32.17
CA VAL A 494 10.06 9.73 32.93
C VAL A 494 9.07 9.77 34.10
N LYS A 495 8.88 10.94 34.74
CA LYS A 495 7.91 11.13 35.83
C LYS A 495 6.45 10.99 35.34
N LYS A 496 6.09 11.65 34.24
CA LYS A 496 4.72 11.58 33.66
C LYS A 496 4.39 10.21 33.09
N TRP A 497 5.36 9.54 32.48
CA TRP A 497 5.18 8.17 32.01
C TRP A 497 4.98 7.20 33.18
N LYS A 498 5.81 7.33 34.25
CA LYS A 498 5.64 6.56 35.49
C LYS A 498 4.26 6.78 36.10
N ASP A 499 3.80 8.03 36.20
CA ASP A 499 2.48 8.35 36.78
C ASP A 499 1.32 7.80 35.93
N TYR A 500 1.42 7.86 34.60
CA TYR A 500 0.43 7.30 33.67
C TYR A 500 0.34 5.77 33.76
N ILE A 501 1.49 5.07 33.73
CA ILE A 501 1.54 3.62 33.83
C ILE A 501 1.11 3.18 35.24
N GLN A 502 1.53 3.88 36.29
CA GLN A 502 1.05 3.61 37.65
C GLN A 502 -0.46 3.78 37.77
N GLY A 503 -1.05 4.81 37.16
CA GLY A 503 -2.49 5.02 37.13
C GLY A 503 -3.24 3.90 36.40
N LYS A 504 -2.80 3.56 35.17
CA LYS A 504 -3.44 2.52 34.35
C LYS A 504 -3.27 1.11 34.92
N VAL A 505 -2.12 0.80 35.49
CA VAL A 505 -1.90 -0.50 36.13
C VAL A 505 -2.63 -0.60 37.47
N ARG A 506 -2.72 0.47 38.28
CA ARG A 506 -3.61 0.48 39.46
C ARG A 506 -5.06 0.25 39.09
N GLU A 507 -5.53 0.87 38.00
CA GLU A 507 -6.90 0.74 37.50
C GLU A 507 -7.19 -0.67 36.93
N ALA A 508 -6.22 -1.28 36.23
CA ALA A 508 -6.33 -2.65 35.72
C ALA A 508 -6.25 -3.70 36.85
N LEU A 509 -5.40 -3.47 37.85
CA LEU A 509 -5.29 -4.32 39.04
C LEU A 509 -6.54 -4.19 39.94
N SER A 510 -7.12 -2.99 40.08
CA SER A 510 -8.33 -2.79 40.89
C SER A 510 -9.59 -3.41 40.26
N LYS A 511 -9.67 -3.48 38.92
CA LYS A 511 -10.79 -4.11 38.19
C LYS A 511 -10.64 -5.62 37.98
N LYS A 512 -9.59 -6.29 38.49
CA LYS A 512 -9.25 -7.69 38.13
C LYS A 512 -9.18 -7.95 36.61
N SER A 513 -8.93 -6.92 35.78
CA SER A 513 -8.91 -7.09 34.32
C SER A 513 -7.52 -7.54 33.85
N VAL A 514 -7.19 -8.79 34.19
CA VAL A 514 -5.93 -9.45 33.79
C VAL A 514 -5.81 -9.60 32.27
N PHE A 515 -6.94 -9.59 31.55
CA PHE A 515 -7.01 -9.54 30.08
C PHE A 515 -6.56 -8.19 29.50
N ALA A 516 -6.68 -7.08 30.23
CA ALA A 516 -6.23 -5.78 29.74
C ALA A 516 -4.69 -5.75 29.57
N LEU A 517 -3.95 -6.43 30.44
CA LEU A 517 -2.48 -6.53 30.34
C LEU A 517 -2.04 -7.40 29.16
N ALA A 518 -2.76 -8.48 28.88
CA ALA A 518 -2.55 -9.27 27.68
C ALA A 518 -2.86 -8.45 26.42
N GLY A 519 -3.96 -7.70 26.40
CA GLY A 519 -4.33 -6.82 25.29
C GLY A 519 -3.30 -5.73 25.01
N VAL A 520 -2.81 -5.04 26.05
CA VAL A 520 -1.77 -4.01 25.89
C VAL A 520 -0.49 -4.60 25.31
N SER A 521 -0.05 -5.76 25.83
CA SER A 521 1.14 -6.43 25.27
C SER A 521 0.92 -6.93 23.85
N PHE A 522 -0.28 -7.43 23.54
CA PHE A 522 -0.66 -7.87 22.21
C PHE A 522 -0.61 -6.72 21.22
N PHE A 523 -1.35 -5.63 21.44
CA PHE A 523 -1.42 -4.53 20.48
C PHE A 523 -0.07 -3.84 20.29
N ALA A 524 0.71 -3.71 21.37
CA ALA A 524 2.05 -3.14 21.28
C ALA A 524 2.97 -3.98 20.39
N VAL A 525 3.02 -5.29 20.57
CA VAL A 525 3.89 -6.18 19.77
C VAL A 525 3.32 -6.40 18.37
N TYR A 526 2.01 -6.57 18.24
CA TYR A 526 1.35 -6.82 16.96
C TYR A 526 1.55 -5.67 15.98
N ARG A 527 1.60 -4.43 16.46
CA ARG A 527 1.95 -3.28 15.61
C ARG A 527 3.33 -3.45 14.95
N GLU A 528 4.36 -3.76 15.74
CA GLU A 528 5.72 -3.94 15.22
C GLU A 528 5.81 -5.16 14.28
N VAL A 529 5.08 -6.23 14.61
CA VAL A 529 4.99 -7.44 13.79
C VAL A 529 4.28 -7.15 12.46
N PHE A 530 3.20 -6.37 12.47
CA PHE A 530 2.47 -5.97 11.27
C PHE A 530 3.37 -5.14 10.34
N GLU A 531 4.09 -4.16 10.88
CA GLU A 531 5.06 -3.36 10.11
C GLU A 531 6.18 -4.24 9.54
N THR A 532 6.71 -5.19 10.34
CA THR A 532 7.70 -6.17 9.88
C THR A 532 7.18 -6.98 8.70
N VAL A 533 5.95 -7.50 8.78
CA VAL A 533 5.32 -8.27 7.71
C VAL A 533 5.25 -7.46 6.41
N LEU A 534 4.80 -6.21 6.48
CA LEU A 534 4.69 -5.34 5.30
C LEU A 534 6.06 -5.04 4.67
N PHE A 535 7.07 -4.71 5.48
CA PHE A 535 8.42 -4.44 4.96
C PHE A 535 9.06 -5.69 4.33
N TYR A 536 8.88 -6.86 4.95
CA TYR A 536 9.37 -8.12 4.39
C TYR A 536 8.62 -8.51 3.12
N GLN A 537 7.32 -8.24 3.02
CA GLN A 537 6.54 -8.52 1.83
C GLN A 537 7.01 -7.65 0.66
N ALA A 538 7.20 -6.35 0.90
CA ALA A 538 7.76 -5.43 -0.09
C ALA A 538 9.17 -5.88 -0.55
N LEU A 539 10.01 -6.36 0.38
CA LEU A 539 11.34 -6.88 0.05
C LEU A 539 11.29 -8.22 -0.70
N TRP A 540 10.29 -9.07 -0.43
CA TRP A 540 10.13 -10.40 -1.03
C TRP A 540 9.60 -10.35 -2.47
N LEU A 541 8.79 -9.34 -2.79
CA LEU A 541 8.23 -9.12 -4.13
C LEU A 541 9.28 -8.61 -5.15
N GLN A 542 10.44 -8.14 -4.69
CA GLN A 542 11.50 -7.66 -5.58
C GLN A 542 12.26 -8.83 -6.24
N THR A 543 12.07 -9.03 -7.55
CA THR A 543 12.58 -10.19 -8.31
C THR A 543 14.10 -10.27 -8.45
N GLU A 544 14.83 -9.17 -8.29
CA GLU A 544 16.31 -9.09 -8.41
C GLU A 544 17.03 -9.37 -7.07
N VAL A 545 16.29 -9.53 -5.97
CA VAL A 545 16.84 -9.67 -4.62
C VAL A 545 17.01 -11.15 -4.31
N SER A 546 18.20 -11.52 -3.83
CA SER A 546 18.49 -12.89 -3.42
C SER A 546 17.60 -13.29 -2.23
N LYS A 547 16.54 -14.07 -2.50
CA LYS A 547 15.63 -14.61 -1.46
C LYS A 547 16.39 -15.35 -0.37
N THR A 548 17.46 -16.04 -0.73
CA THR A 548 18.35 -16.70 0.24
C THR A 548 19.08 -15.70 1.14
N SER A 549 19.52 -14.55 0.60
CA SER A 549 20.17 -13.49 1.38
C SER A 549 19.20 -12.75 2.30
N ILE A 550 17.93 -12.61 1.90
CA ILE A 550 16.86 -12.13 2.79
C ILE A 550 16.71 -13.08 3.98
N ILE A 551 16.56 -14.38 3.73
CA ILE A 551 16.42 -15.37 4.82
C ILE A 551 17.61 -15.32 5.79
N TRP A 552 18.84 -15.23 5.26
CA TRP A 552 20.03 -15.12 6.10
C TRP A 552 20.11 -13.81 6.88
N GLY A 553 19.64 -12.69 6.31
CA GLY A 553 19.52 -11.41 7.00
C GLY A 553 18.54 -11.49 8.18
N LEU A 554 17.37 -12.10 7.94
CA LEU A 554 16.35 -12.34 8.97
C LEU A 554 16.90 -13.20 10.11
N VAL A 555 17.53 -14.35 9.78
CA VAL A 555 18.11 -15.26 10.78
C VAL A 555 19.18 -14.57 11.61
N ALA A 556 20.11 -13.85 10.98
CA ALA A 556 21.15 -13.11 11.68
C ALA A 556 20.58 -12.02 12.60
N GLY A 557 19.53 -11.32 12.14
CA GLY A 557 18.87 -10.30 12.93
C GLY A 557 18.11 -10.86 14.13
N ILE A 558 17.40 -12.00 13.97
CA ILE A 558 16.76 -12.71 15.08
C ILE A 558 17.80 -13.16 16.11
N ALA A 559 18.94 -13.70 15.67
CA ALA A 559 20.02 -14.12 16.57
C ALA A 559 20.56 -12.93 17.40
N LEU A 560 20.76 -11.77 16.77
CA LEU A 560 21.15 -10.55 17.47
C LEU A 560 20.08 -10.07 18.46
N LEU A 561 18.81 -10.10 18.08
CA LEU A 561 17.70 -9.74 18.97
C LEU A 561 17.62 -10.64 20.20
N LEU A 562 17.72 -11.96 20.03
CA LEU A 562 17.72 -12.90 21.14
C LEU A 562 18.90 -12.64 22.09
N SER A 563 20.08 -12.32 21.54
CA SER A 563 21.23 -11.88 22.33
C SER A 563 20.89 -10.61 23.13
N LEU A 564 20.37 -9.56 22.48
CA LEU A 564 19.98 -8.31 23.11
C LEU A 564 18.92 -8.50 24.22
N VAL A 565 17.92 -9.36 23.99
CA VAL A 565 16.92 -9.74 25.01
C VAL A 565 17.61 -10.31 26.25
N VAL A 566 18.51 -11.27 26.07
CA VAL A 566 19.27 -11.85 27.19
C VAL A 566 20.08 -10.78 27.92
N PHE A 567 20.75 -9.88 27.18
CA PHE A 567 21.48 -8.74 27.77
C PHE A 567 20.57 -7.83 28.59
N ILE A 568 19.40 -7.45 28.07
CA ILE A 568 18.44 -6.56 28.74
C ILE A 568 17.92 -7.19 30.04
N PHE A 569 17.49 -8.46 30.00
CA PHE A 569 16.85 -9.10 31.14
C PHE A 569 17.82 -9.68 32.17
N LYS A 570 19.02 -10.11 31.76
CA LYS A 570 20.01 -10.77 32.64
C LYS A 570 21.07 -9.82 33.18
N LEU A 571 21.50 -8.82 32.41
CA LEU A 571 22.57 -7.88 32.81
C LEU A 571 22.04 -6.53 33.34
N GLY A 572 20.71 -6.34 33.39
CA GLY A 572 20.10 -5.18 34.04
C GLY A 572 20.52 -3.84 33.43
N LEU A 573 20.86 -3.84 32.13
CA LEU A 573 21.28 -2.63 31.41
C LEU A 573 20.21 -1.55 31.56
N ARG A 574 20.55 -0.48 32.27
CA ARG A 574 19.72 0.73 32.37
C ARG A 574 19.84 1.50 31.07
N ILE A 575 19.08 1.09 30.05
CA ILE A 575 18.98 1.86 28.82
C ILE A 575 18.48 3.27 29.19
N PRO A 576 19.20 4.34 28.81
CA PRO A 576 18.77 5.69 29.08
C PRO A 576 17.50 5.99 28.27
N ILE A 577 16.34 5.71 28.88
CA ILE A 577 15.00 5.78 28.28
C ILE A 577 14.76 7.10 27.54
N LYS A 578 15.33 8.21 28.05
CA LYS A 578 15.27 9.53 27.42
C LYS A 578 15.91 9.54 26.01
N HIS A 579 17.10 8.96 25.87
CA HIS A 579 17.80 8.91 24.59
C HIS A 579 17.12 7.93 23.64
N PHE A 580 16.67 6.78 24.16
CA PHE A 580 15.93 5.81 23.36
C PHE A 580 14.68 6.44 22.74
N PHE A 581 13.78 7.03 23.54
CA PHE A 581 12.58 7.67 23.01
C PHE A 581 12.88 8.89 22.13
N SER A 582 13.93 9.66 22.42
CA SER A 582 14.30 10.79 21.56
C SER A 582 14.78 10.33 20.18
N ILE A 583 15.60 9.28 20.12
CA ILE A 583 16.15 8.74 18.87
C ILE A 583 15.04 8.07 18.06
N THR A 584 14.21 7.21 18.69
CA THR A 584 13.11 6.55 17.98
C THR A 584 12.07 7.54 17.49
N SER A 585 11.70 8.55 18.30
CA SER A 585 10.76 9.58 17.85
C SER A 585 11.31 10.38 16.67
N PHE A 586 12.60 10.72 16.68
CA PHE A 586 13.23 11.40 15.55
C PHE A 586 13.21 10.53 14.29
N MET A 587 13.48 9.23 14.42
CA MET A 587 13.42 8.29 13.31
C MET A 587 12.00 8.14 12.74
N LEU A 588 10.98 8.03 13.58
CA LEU A 588 9.58 7.93 13.16
C LEU A 588 9.10 9.23 12.48
N TYR A 589 9.52 10.38 12.99
CA TYR A 589 9.26 11.67 12.36
C TYR A 589 9.93 11.76 10.98
N PHE A 590 11.19 11.33 10.89
CA PHE A 590 11.93 11.29 9.63
C PHE A 590 11.30 10.34 8.60
N LEU A 591 10.79 9.19 9.05
CA LEU A 591 10.07 8.26 8.18
C LEU A 591 8.74 8.86 7.70
N SER A 592 7.98 9.52 8.59
CA SER A 592 6.79 10.28 8.21
C SER A 592 7.09 11.32 7.12
N PHE A 593 8.18 12.07 7.27
CA PHE A 593 8.63 13.05 6.28
C PHE A 593 8.89 12.41 4.89
N ILE A 594 9.56 11.26 4.87
CA ILE A 594 9.82 10.50 3.63
C ILE A 594 8.50 10.04 3.00
N LEU A 595 7.59 9.47 3.81
CA LEU A 595 6.32 8.92 3.33
C LEU A 595 5.36 9.98 2.80
N VAL A 596 5.38 11.21 3.32
CA VAL A 596 4.58 12.31 2.74
C VAL A 596 5.00 12.60 1.31
N GLY A 597 6.31 12.75 1.06
CA GLY A 597 6.79 13.08 -0.27
C GLY A 597 6.58 11.94 -1.26
N LYS A 598 6.84 10.70 -0.85
CA LYS A 598 6.53 9.51 -1.66
C LYS A 598 5.04 9.38 -1.93
N GLY A 599 4.20 9.45 -0.90
CA GLY A 599 2.77 9.28 -1.06
C GLY A 599 2.13 10.27 -2.03
N ILE A 600 2.60 11.53 -2.03
CA ILE A 600 2.14 12.53 -3.00
C ILE A 600 2.68 12.25 -4.40
N ARG A 601 3.93 11.78 -4.52
CA ARG A 601 4.52 11.38 -5.81
C ARG A 601 3.75 10.24 -6.47
N GLU A 602 3.39 9.19 -5.72
CA GLU A 602 2.57 8.08 -6.22
C GLU A 602 1.19 8.57 -6.71
N LEU A 603 0.59 9.56 -6.02
CA LEU A 603 -0.65 10.19 -6.47
C LEU A 603 -0.47 11.08 -7.72
N GLN A 604 0.73 11.58 -7.98
CA GLN A 604 1.08 12.29 -9.23
C GLN A 604 1.23 11.30 -10.39
N GLU A 605 1.86 10.15 -10.14
CA GLU A 605 2.02 9.06 -11.12
C GLU A 605 0.65 8.47 -11.52
N GLY A 606 -0.22 8.23 -10.55
CA GLY A 606 -1.61 7.84 -10.76
C GLY A 606 -2.51 8.93 -11.34
N GLY A 607 -1.98 10.12 -11.65
CA GLY A 607 -2.69 11.21 -12.32
C GLY A 607 -3.77 11.93 -11.50
N ILE A 608 -3.83 11.70 -10.18
CA ILE A 608 -4.79 12.38 -9.28
C ILE A 608 -4.33 13.80 -8.95
N ILE A 609 -3.03 13.97 -8.70
CA ILE A 609 -2.43 15.26 -8.32
C ILE A 609 -1.62 15.81 -9.50
N GLY A 610 -1.80 17.10 -9.80
CA GLY A 610 -1.02 17.80 -10.81
C GLY A 610 0.47 17.90 -10.47
N ILE A 611 1.30 18.14 -11.47
CA ILE A 611 2.76 18.28 -11.31
C ILE A 611 3.17 19.71 -11.61
N THR A 612 3.65 20.44 -10.60
CA THR A 612 4.27 21.76 -10.79
C THR A 612 5.76 21.70 -10.45
N VAL A 613 6.61 21.66 -11.47
CA VAL A 613 8.06 21.45 -11.34
C VAL A 613 8.77 22.66 -10.73
N VAL A 614 9.73 22.40 -9.83
CA VAL A 614 10.56 23.40 -9.14
C VAL A 614 12.03 23.18 -9.48
N ASN A 615 12.59 24.05 -10.33
CA ASN A 615 13.92 23.85 -10.93
C ASN A 615 15.13 24.01 -9.97
N PHE A 616 14.94 24.51 -8.75
CA PHE A 616 16.03 24.78 -7.81
C PHE A 616 16.22 23.69 -6.74
N VAL A 617 15.29 22.73 -6.64
CA VAL A 617 15.35 21.66 -5.63
C VAL A 617 15.84 20.37 -6.27
N PRO A 618 16.92 19.75 -5.78
CA PRO A 618 17.35 18.45 -6.26
C PRO A 618 16.40 17.35 -5.78
N GLN A 619 16.17 16.34 -6.62
CA GLN A 619 15.48 15.12 -6.20
C GLN A 619 16.38 14.31 -5.27
N ILE A 620 15.87 13.97 -4.09
CA ILE A 620 16.55 13.16 -3.10
C ILE A 620 15.56 12.10 -2.60
N ASP A 621 15.45 11.00 -3.34
CA ASP A 621 14.42 10.00 -3.09
C ASP A 621 14.55 9.24 -1.76
N ILE A 622 15.77 9.08 -1.25
CA ILE A 622 15.98 8.47 0.07
C ILE A 622 15.34 9.32 1.17
N LEU A 623 15.20 10.63 0.91
CA LEU A 623 14.50 11.58 1.76
C LEU A 623 13.04 11.77 1.34
N GLY A 624 12.59 11.12 0.26
CA GLY A 624 11.29 11.35 -0.35
C GLY A 624 11.13 12.78 -0.88
N VAL A 625 12.22 13.48 -1.22
CA VAL A 625 12.16 14.87 -1.71
C VAL A 625 12.12 14.86 -3.22
N TYR A 626 11.02 15.35 -3.79
CA TYR A 626 10.80 15.45 -5.24
C TYR A 626 10.71 16.92 -5.66
N PRO A 627 11.14 17.28 -6.88
CA PRO A 627 11.19 18.68 -7.34
C PRO A 627 9.80 19.19 -7.77
N THR A 628 8.77 18.99 -6.95
CA THR A 628 7.39 19.41 -7.23
C THR A 628 6.82 20.21 -6.06
N LEU A 629 6.05 21.28 -6.33
CA LEU A 629 5.45 22.08 -5.26
C LEU A 629 4.53 21.25 -4.35
N GLU A 630 3.79 20.33 -4.96
CA GLU A 630 2.82 19.50 -4.28
C GLU A 630 3.46 18.56 -3.26
N THR A 631 4.70 18.10 -3.48
CA THR A 631 5.44 17.27 -2.51
C THR A 631 6.17 18.12 -1.46
N LEU A 632 6.78 19.24 -1.89
CA LEU A 632 7.61 20.09 -1.04
C LEU A 632 6.81 20.88 0.00
N VAL A 633 5.60 21.35 -0.33
CA VAL A 633 4.79 22.17 0.58
C VAL A 633 4.38 21.36 1.83
N PRO A 634 3.79 20.16 1.72
CA PRO A 634 3.44 19.34 2.88
C PRO A 634 4.66 18.91 3.72
N GLN A 635 5.78 18.58 3.07
CA GLN A 635 7.05 18.32 3.75
C GLN A 635 7.56 19.54 4.52
N GLY A 636 7.44 20.74 3.95
CA GLY A 636 7.74 22.01 4.62
C GLY A 636 6.86 22.27 5.84
N ILE A 637 5.55 21.98 5.74
CA ILE A 637 4.62 22.07 6.87
C ILE A 637 5.04 21.14 8.01
N LEU A 638 5.44 19.90 7.70
CA LEU A 638 5.94 18.97 8.71
C LEU A 638 7.19 19.51 9.42
N ILE A 639 8.14 20.09 8.68
CA ILE A 639 9.36 20.70 9.26
C ILE A 639 8.98 21.84 10.22
N LEU A 640 8.08 22.72 9.80
CA LEU A 640 7.60 23.82 10.64
C LEU A 640 6.90 23.31 11.91
N ALA A 641 6.08 22.26 11.80
CA ALA A 641 5.42 21.64 12.94
C ALA A 641 6.43 21.05 13.94
N PHE A 642 7.51 20.43 13.45
CA PHE A 642 8.57 19.88 14.29
C PHE A 642 9.38 20.97 15.01
N ILE A 643 9.77 22.02 14.29
CA ILE A 643 10.44 23.19 14.88
C ILE A 643 9.53 23.84 15.94
N GLY A 644 8.24 24.02 15.63
CA GLY A 644 7.26 24.53 16.57
C GLY A 644 7.14 23.67 17.83
N ALA A 645 7.11 22.35 17.68
CA ALA A 645 7.09 21.41 18.81
C ALA A 645 8.35 21.52 19.69
N LEU A 646 9.54 21.62 19.07
CA LEU A 646 10.80 21.81 19.79
C LEU A 646 10.83 23.14 20.56
N LEU A 647 10.42 24.24 19.94
CA LEU A 647 10.36 25.56 20.57
C LEU A 647 9.37 25.58 21.74
N TRP A 648 8.19 24.95 21.58
CA TRP A 648 7.19 24.85 22.62
C TRP A 648 7.69 24.06 23.84
N LEU A 649 8.41 22.95 23.60
CA LEU A 649 9.01 22.13 24.66
C LEU A 649 10.18 22.81 25.35
N GLY A 650 11.03 23.51 24.60
CA GLY A 650 12.25 24.13 25.10
C GLY A 650 12.02 25.43 25.87
N VAL A 651 11.19 26.34 25.33
CA VAL A 651 11.07 27.72 25.83
C VAL A 651 9.80 27.90 26.66
N ILE A 652 8.63 27.60 26.08
CA ILE A 652 7.33 27.94 26.66
C ILE A 652 7.03 27.09 27.90
N ASN A 653 7.32 25.78 27.84
CA ASN A 653 7.04 24.87 28.95
C ASN A 653 8.00 25.09 30.14
N GLN A 654 9.25 25.51 29.89
CA GLN A 654 10.15 25.90 30.96
C GLN A 654 9.68 27.16 31.68
N GLU A 655 9.25 28.19 30.95
CA GLU A 655 8.74 29.41 31.57
C GLU A 655 7.46 29.19 32.37
N ARG A 656 6.52 28.38 31.87
CA ARG A 656 5.32 28.01 32.62
C ARG A 656 5.64 27.27 33.90
N ARG A 657 6.54 26.28 33.87
CA ARG A 657 7.00 25.58 35.08
C ARG A 657 7.65 26.54 36.08
N LYS A 658 8.48 27.48 35.62
CA LYS A 658 9.07 28.52 36.49
C LYS A 658 7.98 29.37 37.15
N LYS A 659 6.95 29.79 36.41
CA LYS A 659 5.82 30.55 36.96
C LYS A 659 4.97 29.73 37.95
N GLU A 660 4.67 28.47 37.65
CA GLU A 660 3.92 27.59 38.56
C GLU A 660 4.69 27.34 39.87
N ILE A 661 6.01 27.15 39.80
CA ILE A 661 6.86 27.03 41.00
C ILE A 661 6.86 28.33 41.77
N ALA A 662 7.02 29.49 41.11
CA ALA A 662 6.99 30.79 41.77
C ALA A 662 5.65 31.06 42.48
N VAL A 663 4.51 30.73 41.85
CA VAL A 663 3.18 30.86 42.47
C VAL A 663 3.00 29.88 43.64
N SER A 664 3.49 28.64 43.52
CA SER A 664 3.41 27.66 44.60
C SER A 664 4.26 28.07 45.81
N VAL A 665 5.45 28.62 45.57
CA VAL A 665 6.35 29.14 46.62
C VAL A 665 5.75 30.39 47.28
N ALA A 666 5.17 31.31 46.50
CA ALA A 666 4.48 32.48 47.05
C ALA A 666 3.30 32.09 47.96
N ARG A 667 2.54 31.05 47.60
CA ARG A 667 1.45 30.53 48.42
C ARG A 667 1.95 29.91 49.73
N ILE A 668 3.06 29.17 49.70
CA ILE A 668 3.68 28.61 50.91
C ILE A 668 4.16 29.72 51.85
N ALA A 669 4.71 30.81 51.31
CA ALA A 669 5.12 31.96 52.11
C ALA A 669 3.92 32.66 52.78
N ASP A 670 2.80 32.81 52.06
CA ASP A 670 1.56 33.38 52.60
C ASP A 670 0.94 32.47 53.70
N ASP A 671 0.93 31.15 53.47
CA ASP A 671 0.48 30.16 54.47
C ASP A 671 1.38 30.20 55.74
N MET A 672 2.70 30.37 55.58
CA MET A 672 3.63 30.52 56.70
C MET A 672 3.42 31.82 57.48
N LYS A 673 3.15 32.93 56.79
CA LYS A 673 2.83 34.21 57.43
C LYS A 673 1.53 34.12 58.24
N SER A 674 0.50 33.49 57.68
CA SER A 674 -0.76 33.23 58.39
C SER A 674 -0.56 32.35 59.64
N MET A 675 0.35 31.37 59.57
CA MET A 675 0.75 30.59 60.75
C MET A 675 1.42 31.47 61.82
N HIS A 676 2.35 32.35 61.44
CA HIS A 676 3.02 33.26 62.38
C HIS A 676 2.01 34.18 63.11
N GLU A 677 1.07 34.78 62.38
CA GLU A 677 0.01 35.62 62.96
C GLU A 677 -0.88 34.82 63.94
N ALA A 678 -1.21 33.58 63.62
CA ALA A 678 -1.95 32.70 64.52
C ALA A 678 -1.17 32.37 65.80
N PHE A 679 0.15 32.17 65.70
CA PHE A 679 1.01 31.93 66.87
C PHE A 679 1.11 33.17 67.77
N GLU A 680 1.27 34.38 67.21
CA GLU A 680 1.26 35.63 67.99
C GLU A 680 -0.11 35.86 68.67
N HIS A 681 -1.21 35.53 68.00
CA HIS A 681 -2.54 35.58 68.62
C HIS A 681 -2.67 34.58 69.79
N ILE A 682 -2.20 33.34 69.63
CA ILE A 682 -2.17 32.33 70.70
C ILE A 682 -1.33 32.82 71.89
N LYS A 683 -0.16 33.41 71.63
CA LYS A 683 0.70 34.02 72.65
C LYS A 683 -0.02 35.13 73.41
N GLY A 684 -0.77 35.99 72.72
CA GLY A 684 -1.62 37.00 73.35
C GLY A 684 -2.64 36.41 74.32
N HIS A 685 -3.35 35.35 73.91
CA HIS A 685 -4.30 34.62 74.76
C HIS A 685 -3.61 33.95 75.97
N ILE A 686 -2.42 33.39 75.79
CA ILE A 686 -1.65 32.77 76.88
C ILE A 686 -1.20 33.83 77.90
N ILE A 687 -0.77 35.01 77.45
CA ILE A 687 -0.39 36.12 78.33
C ILE A 687 -1.60 36.65 79.12
N GLU A 688 -2.77 36.80 78.49
CA GLU A 688 -4.02 37.17 79.18
C GLU A 688 -4.46 36.08 80.18
N TRP A 689 -4.35 34.81 79.80
CA TRP A 689 -4.68 33.68 80.66
C TRP A 689 -3.77 33.61 81.90
N LYS A 690 -2.45 33.84 81.71
CA LYS A 690 -1.44 33.96 82.77
C LYS A 690 -1.72 35.12 83.74
N ARG A 691 -2.45 36.16 83.29
CA ARG A 691 -2.85 37.31 84.11
C ARG A 691 -4.11 37.04 84.95
N CYS A 692 -4.91 36.05 84.58
CA CYS A 692 -6.20 35.71 85.21
C CYS A 692 -6.12 34.54 86.21
N GLN A 693 -5.10 33.69 86.15
CA GLN A 693 -4.92 32.55 87.07
C GLN A 693 -3.50 32.53 87.63
N ASP A 694 -3.38 32.81 88.93
CA ASP A 694 -2.14 32.79 89.70
C ASP A 694 -1.67 31.34 89.91
N ILE A 695 -1.17 30.71 88.85
CA ILE A 695 -0.69 29.31 88.84
C ILE A 695 0.81 29.31 88.58
N ASN A 696 1.56 28.93 89.60
CA ASN A 696 3.00 28.76 89.59
C ASN A 696 3.28 27.25 89.57
N LEU A 697 3.72 26.67 88.43
CA LEU A 697 4.67 25.53 88.33
C LEU A 697 4.75 24.71 87.02
N GLU A 698 3.96 24.95 85.95
CA GLU A 698 4.21 24.31 84.62
C GLU A 698 4.36 25.32 83.46
N ALA A 699 4.33 26.61 83.77
CA ALA A 699 4.28 27.67 82.77
C ALA A 699 5.64 28.05 82.17
N GLU A 700 6.77 27.82 82.86
CA GLU A 700 8.10 28.25 82.39
C GLU A 700 8.66 27.33 81.29
N GLU A 701 8.37 26.03 81.36
CA GLU A 701 8.78 25.06 80.34
C GLU A 701 7.94 25.20 79.05
N LEU A 702 6.64 25.48 79.20
CA LEU A 702 5.77 25.80 78.07
C LEU A 702 6.15 27.14 77.42
N ASP A 703 6.48 28.17 78.22
CA ASP A 703 6.95 29.47 77.72
C ASP A 703 8.27 29.31 76.94
N ASN A 704 9.22 28.53 77.46
CA ASN A 704 10.47 28.23 76.76
C ASN A 704 10.26 27.44 75.45
N GLN A 705 9.33 26.48 75.42
CA GLN A 705 8.99 25.75 74.19
C GLN A 705 8.30 26.65 73.16
N ILE A 706 7.42 27.55 73.60
CA ILE A 706 6.77 28.53 72.72
C ILE A 706 7.81 29.51 72.16
N GLN A 707 8.74 29.99 72.99
CA GLN A 707 9.83 30.86 72.54
C GLN A 707 10.77 30.15 71.56
N ASP A 708 11.06 28.85 71.73
CA ASP A 708 11.86 28.09 70.76
C ASP A 708 11.13 27.90 69.43
N VAL A 709 9.81 27.67 69.46
CA VAL A 709 8.98 27.60 68.24
C VAL A 709 8.96 28.95 67.54
N ILE A 710 8.74 30.06 68.25
CA ILE A 710 8.77 31.42 67.67
C ILE A 710 10.13 31.70 67.04
N ARG A 711 11.23 31.46 67.76
CA ARG A 711 12.59 31.66 67.25
C ARG A 711 12.86 30.86 65.98
N ARG A 712 12.39 29.61 65.91
CA ARG A 712 12.53 28.77 64.71
C ARG A 712 11.67 29.25 63.55
N VAL A 713 10.48 29.80 63.83
CA VAL A 713 9.62 30.42 62.81
C VAL A 713 10.27 31.69 62.26
N ASP A 714 10.80 32.56 63.12
CA ASP A 714 11.52 33.78 62.72
C ASP A 714 12.77 33.46 61.88
N GLU A 715 13.54 32.43 62.27
CA GLU A 715 14.70 31.98 61.50
C GLU A 715 14.31 31.40 60.12
N LEU A 716 13.12 30.81 60.02
CA LEU A 716 12.56 30.31 58.77
C LEU A 716 12.05 31.44 57.88
N GLU A 717 11.41 32.45 58.46
CA GLU A 717 10.94 33.65 57.77
C GLU A 717 12.10 34.45 57.17
N SER A 718 13.15 34.70 57.97
CA SER A 718 14.36 35.39 57.49
C SER A 718 15.06 34.63 56.35
N LYS A 719 15.18 33.30 56.44
CA LYS A 719 15.75 32.48 55.35
C LYS A 719 14.88 32.49 54.09
N LEU A 720 13.57 32.67 54.25
CA LEU A 720 12.64 32.81 53.12
C LEU A 720 12.76 34.19 52.47
N GLU A 721 12.88 35.27 53.24
CA GLU A 721 13.15 36.61 52.72
C GLU A 721 14.46 36.67 51.95
N ASP A 722 15.55 36.14 52.52
CA ASP A 722 16.85 36.03 51.83
C ASP A 722 16.73 35.25 50.51
N PHE A 723 15.95 34.16 50.50
CA PHE A 723 15.69 33.39 49.30
C PHE A 723 14.87 34.18 48.27
N PHE A 724 13.88 34.96 48.68
CA PHE A 724 13.09 35.83 47.81
C PHE A 724 13.93 36.94 47.20
N ASP A 725 14.78 37.59 47.99
CA ASP A 725 15.72 38.62 47.49
C ASP A 725 16.70 38.03 46.48
N LEU A 726 17.17 36.80 46.70
CA LEU A 726 18.06 36.10 45.78
C LEU A 726 17.35 35.70 44.47
N ILE A 727 16.05 35.39 44.52
CA ILE A 727 15.22 35.16 43.33
C ILE A 727 14.93 36.46 42.58
N LEU A 728 14.61 37.55 43.28
CA LEU A 728 14.31 38.86 42.68
C LEU A 728 15.56 39.45 42.01
N LYS A 729 16.73 39.36 42.66
CA LYS A 729 18.00 39.82 42.13
C LYS A 729 18.43 39.07 40.86
N ASN A 730 18.15 37.77 40.77
CA ASN A 730 18.37 36.97 39.56
C ASN A 730 17.35 37.25 38.43
N ARG A 731 16.21 37.88 38.74
CA ARG A 731 15.22 38.29 37.74
C ARG A 731 15.61 39.58 37.03
N GLU A 732 16.34 40.47 37.72
CA GLU A 732 16.79 41.76 37.17
C GLU A 732 18.10 41.67 36.37
N SER A 733 18.97 40.69 36.67
CA SER A 733 20.31 40.60 36.06
C SER A 733 20.38 39.92 34.68
N GLY A 734 19.33 39.26 34.19
CA GLY A 734 19.27 38.72 32.82
C GLY A 734 20.33 37.68 32.42
N GLU A 735 21.27 37.31 33.30
CA GLU A 735 22.35 36.37 33.00
C GLU A 735 22.08 34.98 33.61
N GLY A 736 21.97 33.98 32.73
CA GLY A 736 21.74 32.59 33.09
C GLY A 736 23.00 31.88 33.57
N GLU A 737 23.58 32.28 34.71
CA GLU A 737 24.57 31.45 35.40
C GLU A 737 23.95 30.63 36.55
N LYS A 738 24.22 29.32 36.51
CA LYS A 738 23.74 28.36 37.51
C LYS A 738 24.34 28.68 38.87
N PRO A 739 23.54 28.73 39.96
CA PRO A 739 24.13 28.85 41.29
C PRO A 739 24.83 27.53 41.64
N LYS A 740 26.14 27.59 41.86
CA LYS A 740 26.87 26.57 42.63
C LYS A 740 26.47 26.71 44.10
N ALA A 741 25.34 26.12 44.48
CA ALA A 741 24.97 26.00 45.88
C ALA A 741 25.74 24.81 46.48
N ASN A 742 26.80 25.12 47.20
CA ASN A 742 27.46 24.19 48.12
C ASN A 742 26.53 24.00 49.33
N PHE A 743 25.52 23.14 49.22
CA PHE A 743 24.72 22.72 50.37
C PHE A 743 25.55 21.74 51.21
N GLY A 744 26.48 22.31 51.98
CA GLY A 744 27.07 21.62 53.12
C GLY A 744 25.97 21.35 54.15
N LYS A 745 25.71 20.06 54.37
CA LYS A 745 24.97 19.44 55.48
C LYS A 745 23.97 20.34 56.22
N VAL A 746 22.69 20.12 55.94
CA VAL A 746 21.66 20.27 56.96
C VAL A 746 20.85 18.98 56.95
N SER A 747 20.96 18.25 58.06
CA SER A 747 20.25 17.01 58.40
C SER A 747 18.79 17.26 58.69
#